data_AF-A0A1C9H8W3-F1
#
_entry.id   AF-A0A1C9H8W3-F1
#
_cell.length_a   1.000
_cell.length_b   1.000
_cell.length_c   1.000
_cell.angle_alpha   90.00
_cell.angle_beta   90.00
_cell.angle_gamma   90.00
#
_symmetry.space_group_name_H-M   'P 1'
#
loop_
_entity.id
_entity.type
_entity.pdbx_description
1 polymer ?
#
loop_
_entity_poly.entity_id
_entity_poly.type
_entity_poly.pdbx_seq_one_letter_code
_entity_poly.pdbx_strand_id
1 'polypeptide(L)'
;MGIEAKSINPLLGITVGSTVLGNDFKPSVLINPITRMITQKEIEMGMSGKSQYVYTDSLNEGTIGFSGAYGPSGIAKFTSAVAVSVSNATASEYKSIKVSYNISMISGIEYIDFDNLTVEDVLNSLSAGPKNLSLKVLEKFIAARDCTGSSTEKDELMKEWVKSLQNFISSYGDGLVVGAIWGGMGSVSTEMTSKKSEDSWKYGETAEFSYSGIGSSVSIAQTYNGSQKDQSSEVEVSCKALASGGCVESQVNSWFDVVANKSFAEISGISLLDKAPMQSSVSPPPKIPDFLKPEKNEEVTEKLDTINKLGDSEEFSLASGYEEAKKTNPNLTFEEFKSTVREKNNIDGLNDLASKVQENSLDVLAEGSVSRRKKNISLQGVRASSLDSSSDYAVLGAWIANWSDIFPWMSMGYMNEINDAEVAEYILKIRCMMQDLSTLNTIYNTFNACNIKLDFCHLNSASQVADSFKIAQGVLSDNVESDDAVEIAFNSLSDEAKKIYTAWNEIGFLRNAELGLGLLIGDQSVSSEIIDVKPIPYPEVTYKAAYCSYGSNNPTAFSSFIKMLPFIDTNGDIYAFGPSLMLLRKALPEKMIFTKGGEMAMKLTADKDKGILTNDSVRLIPIPYSAAKGVQWRGQGQGRSLASSQSLQDQFAALEKELGNLNICTLSSDSWSKDWTYTVPYTLRKISTTYIGTVEKINSIFG
;
A
#
# COMPACT_ATOMS: atom_id res chain seq x y z
N MET A 1 -3.98 29.01 5.42
CA MET A 1 -4.21 27.74 6.13
C MET A 1 -5.64 27.36 5.90
N GLY A 2 -5.90 26.22 5.28
CA GLY A 2 -7.25 25.75 4.97
C GLY A 2 -7.30 24.25 5.13
N ILE A 3 -8.49 23.74 5.45
CA ILE A 3 -8.82 22.33 5.40
C ILE A 3 -8.83 21.95 3.90
N GLU A 4 -7.75 21.34 3.40
CA GLU A 4 -7.80 20.72 2.07
C GLU A 4 -8.62 19.43 2.19
N ALA A 5 -9.74 19.39 1.48
CA ALA A 5 -10.59 18.22 1.37
C ALA A 5 -9.92 17.16 0.47
N LYS A 6 -9.02 16.37 1.04
CA LYS A 6 -8.80 14.98 0.61
C LYS A 6 -9.19 14.08 1.76
N SER A 7 -10.29 13.35 1.59
CA SER A 7 -10.89 12.45 2.57
C SER A 7 -9.85 11.48 3.15
N ILE A 8 -9.70 11.42 4.47
CA ILE A 8 -8.86 10.44 5.17
C ILE A 8 -9.45 9.03 5.04
N ASN A 9 -10.78 8.93 4.92
CA ASN A 9 -11.50 7.69 5.07
C ASN A 9 -12.09 7.23 3.72
N PRO A 10 -11.53 6.18 3.09
CA PRO A 10 -12.06 5.64 1.84
C PRO A 10 -13.42 4.92 2.02
N LEU A 11 -13.83 4.65 3.27
CA LEU A 11 -15.08 3.95 3.62
C LEU A 11 -16.21 4.91 3.98
N LEU A 12 -16.03 6.22 3.72
CA LEU A 12 -17.03 7.22 4.04
C LEU A 12 -18.34 6.95 3.27
N GLY A 13 -19.47 6.95 4.00
CA GLY A 13 -20.80 6.72 3.42
C GLY A 13 -21.18 5.25 3.25
N ILE A 14 -20.30 4.30 3.56
CA ILE A 14 -20.63 2.88 3.63
C ILE A 14 -21.52 2.65 4.85
N THR A 15 -22.56 1.84 4.70
CA THR A 15 -23.40 1.35 5.81
C THR A 15 -23.69 -0.13 5.65
N VAL A 16 -24.17 -0.78 6.70
CA VAL A 16 -24.65 -2.16 6.58
C VAL A 16 -25.82 -2.23 5.60
N GLY A 17 -25.73 -3.15 4.66
CA GLY A 17 -26.64 -3.31 3.52
C GLY A 17 -26.22 -2.55 2.26
N SER A 18 -25.15 -1.75 2.28
CA SER A 18 -24.55 -1.18 1.06
C SER A 18 -24.15 -2.29 0.09
N THR A 19 -24.37 -2.07 -1.21
CA THR A 19 -23.97 -3.07 -2.22
C THR A 19 -22.62 -2.72 -2.84
N VAL A 20 -21.89 -3.73 -3.29
CA VAL A 20 -20.49 -3.60 -3.73
C VAL A 20 -20.33 -4.09 -5.17
N LEU A 21 -19.80 -3.26 -6.05
CA LEU A 21 -19.43 -3.64 -7.43
C LEU A 21 -17.96 -3.27 -7.66
N GLY A 22 -17.07 -4.25 -7.68
CA GLY A 22 -15.62 -3.98 -7.66
C GLY A 22 -15.22 -3.15 -6.43
N ASN A 23 -14.72 -1.92 -6.65
CA ASN A 23 -14.32 -0.99 -5.59
C ASN A 23 -15.40 0.08 -5.29
N ASP A 24 -16.55 0.04 -5.97
CA ASP A 24 -17.62 1.03 -5.82
C ASP A 24 -18.70 0.57 -4.84
N PHE A 25 -19.01 1.40 -3.85
CA PHE A 25 -20.09 1.19 -2.90
C PHE A 25 -21.34 1.96 -3.30
N LYS A 26 -22.48 1.27 -3.29
CA LYS A 26 -23.80 1.88 -3.49
C LYS A 26 -24.58 1.94 -2.17
N PRO A 27 -25.62 2.79 -2.08
CA PRO A 27 -26.44 2.92 -0.88
C PRO A 27 -27.05 1.58 -0.41
N SER A 28 -27.42 1.54 0.87
CA SER A 28 -28.01 0.34 1.45
C SER A 28 -29.32 -0.06 0.78
N VAL A 29 -29.47 -1.36 0.52
CA VAL A 29 -30.70 -1.96 -0.03
C VAL A 29 -31.62 -2.55 1.02
N LEU A 30 -31.26 -2.45 2.31
CA LEU A 30 -32.08 -2.94 3.42
C LEU A 30 -33.14 -1.92 3.81
N ILE A 31 -34.37 -2.39 4.03
CA ILE A 31 -35.53 -1.58 4.47
C ILE A 31 -35.97 -1.88 5.90
N ASN A 32 -35.58 -3.04 6.46
CA ASN A 32 -35.91 -3.45 7.82
C ASN A 32 -34.66 -3.47 8.71
N PRO A 33 -34.77 -3.13 10.00
CA PRO A 33 -33.65 -3.11 10.92
C PRO A 33 -33.30 -4.52 11.40
N ILE A 34 -32.57 -5.26 10.55
CA ILE A 34 -32.14 -6.64 10.82
C ILE A 34 -30.74 -6.74 11.43
N THR A 35 -30.17 -5.61 11.84
CA THR A 35 -28.79 -5.53 12.36
C THR A 35 -28.75 -5.52 13.88
N ARG A 36 -27.58 -5.86 14.43
CA ARG A 36 -27.24 -5.72 15.85
C ARG A 36 -25.93 -4.95 15.99
N MET A 37 -25.81 -4.25 17.11
CA MET A 37 -24.61 -3.52 17.49
C MET A 37 -23.97 -4.20 18.69
N ILE A 38 -22.71 -4.61 18.55
CA ILE A 38 -21.88 -5.02 19.68
C ILE A 38 -20.95 -3.85 20.02
N THR A 39 -20.93 -3.49 21.30
CA THR A 39 -19.99 -2.47 21.78
C THR A 39 -18.59 -3.05 21.79
N GLN A 40 -17.66 -2.34 21.15
CA GLN A 40 -16.23 -2.56 21.27
C GLN A 40 -15.62 -1.26 21.79
N LYS A 41 -14.62 -1.36 22.65
CA LYS A 41 -14.00 -0.18 23.25
C LYS A 41 -12.50 -0.31 23.12
N GLU A 42 -12.00 0.12 21.98
CA GLU A 42 -10.60 0.07 21.66
C GLU A 42 -10.15 1.44 21.18
N ILE A 43 -9.04 1.92 21.74
CA ILE A 43 -8.39 3.15 21.31
C ILE A 43 -6.96 2.75 21.02
N GLU A 44 -6.53 2.96 19.78
CA GLU A 44 -5.14 2.83 19.41
C GLU A 44 -4.60 4.23 19.15
N MET A 45 -3.47 4.52 19.78
CA MET A 45 -2.72 5.75 19.54
C MET A 45 -1.35 5.36 19.03
N GLY A 46 -0.92 6.02 17.96
CA GLY A 46 0.34 5.74 17.31
C GLY A 46 0.99 7.01 16.80
N MET A 47 2.28 6.90 16.47
CA MET A 47 3.00 7.93 15.76
C MET A 47 3.39 7.37 14.39
N SER A 48 3.02 8.08 13.34
CA SER A 48 3.56 7.93 11.99
C SER A 48 4.39 9.17 11.64
N GLY A 49 5.06 9.16 10.50
CA GLY A 49 5.89 10.24 10.02
C GLY A 49 6.28 10.03 8.57
N LYS A 50 6.77 11.06 7.92
CA LYS A 50 7.36 11.00 6.59
C LYS A 50 8.66 11.76 6.66
N SER A 51 9.75 11.08 6.36
CA SER A 51 11.04 11.71 6.12
C SER A 51 11.71 10.94 5.00
N GLN A 52 12.24 11.66 4.01
CA GLN A 52 13.13 11.08 3.00
C GLN A 52 14.47 10.63 3.62
N TYR A 53 14.72 10.96 4.90
CA TYR A 53 16.04 10.95 5.51
C TYR A 53 16.09 10.23 6.88
N VAL A 54 15.08 9.44 7.26
CA VAL A 54 15.03 8.76 8.57
C VAL A 54 14.42 7.36 8.44
N TYR A 55 15.06 6.37 9.08
CA TYR A 55 14.55 5.01 9.20
C TYR A 55 13.60 4.83 10.38
N THR A 56 12.48 4.18 10.11
CA THR A 56 11.41 3.94 11.07
C THR A 56 10.69 2.63 10.75
N ASP A 57 10.47 1.78 11.76
CA ASP A 57 9.75 0.51 11.59
C ASP A 57 8.26 0.70 11.24
N SER A 58 7.70 1.89 11.49
CA SER A 58 6.25 2.13 11.43
C SER A 58 5.83 3.44 10.73
N LEU A 59 6.78 4.30 10.29
CA LEU A 59 6.40 5.59 9.70
C LEU A 59 6.19 5.47 8.18
N ASN A 60 4.92 5.31 7.81
CA ASN A 60 4.28 5.41 6.50
C ASN A 60 4.63 4.37 5.43
N GLU A 61 3.69 3.45 5.25
CA GLU A 61 3.43 2.87 3.94
C GLU A 61 2.00 3.08 3.44
N GLY A 62 1.13 3.67 4.27
CA GLY A 62 -0.29 3.73 3.96
C GLY A 62 -0.84 2.31 3.84
N THR A 63 -1.30 1.74 4.94
CA THR A 63 -2.38 0.75 4.83
C THR A 63 -3.57 1.52 4.25
N ILE A 64 -4.24 1.07 3.19
CA ILE A 64 -5.39 0.15 3.23
C ILE A 64 -5.74 -0.29 1.82
N GLY A 65 -5.66 -1.58 1.56
CA GLY A 65 -6.33 -2.22 0.43
C GLY A 65 -6.66 -3.63 0.83
N PHE A 66 -7.89 -3.87 1.27
CA PHE A 66 -8.37 -5.23 1.31
C PHE A 66 -9.10 -5.52 0.02
N SER A 67 -8.69 -6.60 -0.60
CA SER A 67 -9.41 -7.26 -1.66
C SER A 67 -10.39 -8.28 -1.11
N GLY A 68 -11.60 -8.24 -1.65
CA GLY A 68 -12.64 -9.27 -1.61
C GLY A 68 -12.16 -10.72 -1.44
N ALA A 69 -12.49 -11.42 -0.36
CA ALA A 69 -12.93 -12.81 -0.46
C ALA A 69 -14.31 -12.81 -1.13
N TYR A 70 -14.25 -13.07 -2.45
CA TYR A 70 -15.31 -13.22 -3.44
C TYR A 70 -15.89 -11.92 -4.04
N GLY A 71 -16.08 -11.94 -5.36
CA GLY A 71 -16.61 -10.83 -6.16
C GLY A 71 -15.63 -10.33 -7.23
N PRO A 72 -14.45 -9.81 -6.88
CA PRO A 72 -13.39 -9.53 -7.84
C PRO A 72 -12.51 -10.77 -8.05
N SER A 73 -12.16 -11.09 -9.30
CA SER A 73 -11.21 -12.18 -9.62
C SER A 73 -9.87 -12.02 -8.88
N GLY A 74 -9.05 -13.08 -8.81
CA GLY A 74 -7.70 -13.03 -8.21
C GLY A 74 -6.86 -11.83 -8.69
N ILE A 75 -6.97 -11.46 -9.96
CA ILE A 75 -6.33 -10.27 -10.57
C ILE A 75 -6.80 -8.97 -9.93
N ALA A 76 -8.11 -8.81 -9.70
CA ALA A 76 -8.66 -7.60 -9.12
C ALA A 76 -8.29 -7.48 -7.63
N LYS A 77 -8.14 -8.62 -6.93
CA LYS A 77 -7.56 -8.63 -5.58
C LYS A 77 -6.14 -8.09 -5.57
N PHE A 78 -5.32 -8.64 -6.45
CA PHE A 78 -3.94 -8.30 -6.61
C PHE A 78 -3.73 -6.83 -7.02
N THR A 79 -4.47 -6.38 -8.04
CA THR A 79 -4.42 -5.00 -8.56
C THR A 79 -4.83 -3.99 -7.50
N SER A 80 -5.90 -4.25 -6.74
CA SER A 80 -6.37 -3.34 -5.69
C SER A 80 -5.36 -3.19 -4.54
N ALA A 81 -4.69 -4.28 -4.15
CA ALA A 81 -3.65 -4.22 -3.11
C ALA A 81 -2.50 -3.30 -3.54
N VAL A 82 -2.06 -3.44 -4.79
CA VAL A 82 -0.94 -2.66 -5.33
C VAL A 82 -1.32 -1.20 -5.64
N ALA A 83 -2.54 -0.94 -6.14
CA ALA A 83 -3.08 0.39 -6.45
C ALA A 83 -3.04 1.37 -5.28
N VAL A 84 -3.49 0.90 -4.11
CA VAL A 84 -3.49 1.67 -2.86
C VAL A 84 -2.10 2.16 -2.50
N SER A 85 -1.11 1.32 -2.76
CA SER A 85 0.27 1.61 -2.42
C SER A 85 0.84 2.79 -3.23
N VAL A 86 0.30 3.10 -4.42
CA VAL A 86 0.72 4.25 -5.25
C VAL A 86 0.10 5.56 -4.77
N SER A 87 -1.18 5.58 -4.40
CA SER A 87 -1.91 6.82 -4.06
C SER A 87 -1.37 7.54 -2.82
N ASN A 88 -0.66 6.83 -1.93
CA ASN A 88 -0.07 7.36 -0.70
C ASN A 88 1.36 7.89 -0.86
N ALA A 89 1.99 7.70 -2.03
CA ALA A 89 3.29 8.27 -2.36
C ALA A 89 3.13 9.77 -2.64
N THR A 90 3.34 10.62 -1.64
CA THR A 90 3.29 12.08 -1.81
C THR A 90 4.68 12.63 -2.13
N ALA A 91 4.84 13.30 -3.26
CA ALA A 91 5.99 14.13 -3.57
C ALA A 91 5.98 15.41 -2.70
N SER A 92 7.11 15.80 -2.12
CA SER A 92 7.28 17.09 -1.46
C SER A 92 8.42 17.85 -2.10
N GLU A 93 8.17 19.11 -2.48
CA GLU A 93 9.14 19.97 -3.15
C GLU A 93 10.29 20.45 -2.24
N TYR A 94 10.19 20.23 -0.93
CA TYR A 94 11.06 20.81 0.09
C TYR A 94 11.69 19.72 0.97
N LYS A 95 12.84 20.03 1.60
CA LYS A 95 13.41 19.22 2.70
C LYS A 95 12.44 19.30 3.88
N SER A 96 11.48 18.38 3.90
CA SER A 96 10.45 18.32 4.93
C SER A 96 10.47 17.02 5.72
N ILE A 97 10.22 17.15 7.02
CA ILE A 97 10.00 16.03 7.92
C ILE A 97 8.61 16.20 8.50
N LYS A 98 7.72 15.26 8.16
CA LYS A 98 6.38 15.16 8.71
C LYS A 98 6.40 14.19 9.87
N VAL A 99 5.81 14.57 10.98
CA VAL A 99 5.51 13.67 12.10
C VAL A 99 4.02 13.75 12.34
N SER A 100 3.36 12.62 12.44
CA SER A 100 1.92 12.49 12.55
C SER A 100 1.59 11.69 13.80
N TYR A 101 0.89 12.30 14.74
CA TYR A 101 0.14 11.55 15.72
C TYR A 101 -1.10 10.98 15.04
N ASN A 102 -1.40 9.71 15.24
CA ASN A 102 -2.62 9.08 14.75
C ASN A 102 -3.38 8.48 15.92
N ILE A 103 -4.70 8.57 15.83
CA ILE A 103 -5.61 7.90 16.73
C ILE A 103 -6.67 7.18 15.92
N SER A 104 -6.94 5.93 16.29
CA SER A 104 -8.15 5.21 15.90
C SER A 104 -8.93 4.92 17.18
N MET A 105 -10.23 5.12 17.12
CA MET A 105 -11.15 4.72 18.18
C MET A 105 -12.23 3.85 17.58
N ILE A 106 -12.39 2.65 18.11
CA ILE A 106 -13.44 1.71 17.73
C ILE A 106 -14.51 1.73 18.81
N SER A 107 -15.73 2.11 18.43
CA SER A 107 -16.88 2.28 19.33
C SER A 107 -17.82 1.07 19.30
N GLY A 108 -17.89 0.35 18.18
CA GLY A 108 -18.70 -0.86 18.06
C GLY A 108 -18.72 -1.45 16.67
N ILE A 109 -19.27 -2.66 16.60
CA ILE A 109 -19.45 -3.42 15.37
C ILE A 109 -20.95 -3.59 15.12
N GLU A 110 -21.43 -3.05 14.01
CA GLU A 110 -22.76 -3.35 13.48
C GLU A 110 -22.67 -4.55 12.53
N TYR A 111 -23.62 -5.49 12.62
CA TYR A 111 -23.68 -6.62 11.71
C TYR A 111 -25.12 -7.09 11.50
N ILE A 112 -25.40 -7.73 10.37
CA ILE A 112 -26.66 -8.44 10.13
C ILE A 112 -26.70 -9.68 11.03
N ASP A 113 -27.74 -9.80 11.85
CA ASP A 113 -27.89 -10.88 12.83
C ASP A 113 -28.41 -12.18 12.18
N PHE A 114 -27.57 -12.76 11.33
CA PHE A 114 -27.89 -13.95 10.54
C PHE A 114 -28.38 -15.13 11.39
N ASP A 115 -27.87 -15.32 12.61
CA ASP A 115 -28.30 -16.43 13.50
C ASP A 115 -29.80 -16.40 13.85
N ASN A 116 -30.46 -15.23 13.75
CA ASN A 116 -31.90 -15.08 14.02
C ASN A 116 -32.76 -14.91 12.76
N LEU A 117 -32.15 -15.01 11.59
CA LEU A 117 -32.77 -14.79 10.29
C LEU A 117 -32.76 -16.08 9.47
N THR A 118 -33.79 -16.25 8.65
CA THR A 118 -33.86 -17.22 7.56
C THR A 118 -33.62 -16.50 6.23
N VAL A 119 -33.46 -17.25 5.14
CA VAL A 119 -33.37 -16.66 3.80
C VAL A 119 -34.61 -15.83 3.45
N GLU A 120 -35.80 -16.28 3.86
CA GLU A 120 -37.06 -15.53 3.69
C GLU A 120 -37.01 -14.18 4.42
N ASP A 121 -36.51 -14.17 5.66
CA ASP A 121 -36.39 -12.95 6.44
C ASP A 121 -35.46 -11.94 5.74
N VAL A 122 -34.30 -12.39 5.26
CA VAL A 122 -33.37 -11.51 4.54
C VAL A 122 -33.99 -11.01 3.23
N LEU A 123 -34.68 -11.85 2.45
CA LEU A 123 -35.41 -11.39 1.26
C LEU A 123 -36.45 -10.31 1.57
N ASN A 124 -37.22 -10.48 2.65
CA ASN A 124 -38.23 -9.52 3.08
C ASN A 124 -37.65 -8.24 3.68
N SER A 125 -36.37 -8.25 4.04
CA SER A 125 -35.63 -7.05 4.46
C SER A 125 -35.07 -6.25 3.29
N LEU A 126 -35.06 -6.78 2.07
CA LEU A 126 -34.57 -6.07 0.89
C LEU A 126 -35.61 -5.11 0.32
N SER A 127 -35.15 -4.00 -0.26
CA SER A 127 -35.96 -3.13 -1.10
C SER A 127 -36.56 -3.87 -2.31
N ALA A 128 -37.64 -3.33 -2.87
CA ALA A 128 -38.45 -4.01 -3.89
C ALA A 128 -37.64 -4.45 -5.12
N GLY A 129 -36.67 -3.65 -5.57
CA GLY A 129 -35.82 -3.96 -6.72
C GLY A 129 -35.01 -5.25 -6.56
N PRO A 130 -34.06 -5.31 -5.59
CA PRO A 130 -33.24 -6.49 -5.36
C PRO A 130 -34.08 -7.70 -4.93
N LYS A 131 -35.14 -7.50 -4.15
CA LYS A 131 -36.09 -8.58 -3.83
C LYS A 131 -36.68 -9.21 -5.09
N ASN A 132 -37.23 -8.40 -6.00
CA ASN A 132 -37.87 -8.89 -7.22
C ASN A 132 -36.87 -9.57 -8.17
N LEU A 133 -35.67 -9.01 -8.34
CA LEU A 133 -34.66 -9.63 -9.19
C LEU A 133 -34.11 -10.92 -8.57
N SER A 134 -33.96 -11.00 -7.25
CA SER A 134 -33.55 -12.23 -6.57
C SER A 134 -34.56 -13.36 -6.74
N LEU A 135 -35.85 -13.05 -6.60
CA LEU A 135 -36.94 -14.02 -6.83
C LEU A 135 -37.01 -14.48 -8.30
N LYS A 136 -36.69 -13.61 -9.27
CA LYS A 136 -36.59 -14.02 -10.68
C LYS A 136 -35.43 -14.99 -10.92
N VAL A 137 -34.29 -14.78 -10.25
CA VAL A 137 -33.17 -15.74 -10.32
C VAL A 137 -33.61 -17.09 -9.73
N LEU A 138 -34.33 -17.09 -8.61
CA LEU A 138 -34.89 -18.31 -8.01
C LEU A 138 -35.84 -19.05 -8.95
N GLU A 139 -36.79 -18.35 -9.59
CA GLU A 139 -37.72 -18.95 -10.56
C GLU A 139 -36.97 -19.65 -11.70
N LYS A 140 -35.94 -19.00 -12.25
CA LYS A 140 -35.12 -19.57 -13.33
C LYS A 140 -34.24 -20.72 -12.84
N PHE A 141 -33.75 -20.65 -11.61
CA PHE A 141 -33.00 -21.73 -10.97
C PHE A 141 -33.86 -22.98 -10.84
N ILE A 142 -35.06 -22.86 -10.29
CA ILE A 142 -36.01 -23.97 -10.12
C ILE A 142 -36.36 -24.58 -11.47
N ALA A 143 -36.68 -23.75 -12.47
CA ALA A 143 -37.02 -24.23 -13.82
C ALA A 143 -35.88 -25.07 -14.44
N ALA A 144 -34.63 -24.62 -14.31
CA ALA A 144 -33.49 -25.34 -14.87
C ALA A 144 -33.15 -26.62 -14.07
N ARG A 145 -33.27 -26.56 -12.73
CA ARG A 145 -32.98 -27.68 -11.82
C ARG A 145 -33.97 -28.83 -12.02
N ASP A 146 -35.26 -28.50 -12.10
CA ASP A 146 -36.35 -29.48 -12.16
C ASP A 146 -36.72 -29.89 -13.60
N CYS A 147 -35.93 -29.46 -14.60
CA CYS A 147 -36.12 -29.82 -15.99
C CYS A 147 -35.93 -31.34 -16.18
N THR A 148 -37.01 -32.04 -16.53
CA THR A 148 -37.00 -33.47 -16.92
C THR A 148 -36.92 -33.67 -18.44
N GLY A 149 -36.72 -32.59 -19.19
CA GLY A 149 -36.73 -32.55 -20.65
C GLY A 149 -35.42 -33.01 -21.30
N SER A 150 -35.19 -32.58 -22.54
CA SER A 150 -33.95 -32.91 -23.26
C SER A 150 -32.74 -32.14 -22.70
N SER A 151 -31.52 -32.60 -22.96
CA SER A 151 -30.29 -31.88 -22.56
C SER A 151 -30.25 -30.46 -23.14
N THR A 152 -30.71 -30.27 -24.37
CA THR A 152 -30.79 -28.97 -25.03
C THR A 152 -31.73 -28.00 -24.30
N GLU A 153 -32.86 -28.51 -23.82
CA GLU A 153 -33.83 -27.72 -23.06
C GLU A 153 -33.27 -27.30 -21.70
N LYS A 154 -32.58 -28.22 -21.01
CA LYS A 154 -31.87 -27.90 -19.77
C LYS A 154 -30.78 -26.84 -19.98
N ASP A 155 -30.02 -26.94 -21.07
CA ASP A 155 -28.97 -25.97 -21.42
C ASP A 155 -29.54 -24.57 -21.71
N GLU A 156 -30.69 -24.48 -22.37
CA GLU A 156 -31.39 -23.21 -22.62
C GLU A 156 -31.87 -22.58 -21.31
N LEU A 157 -32.49 -23.36 -20.42
CA LEU A 157 -32.92 -22.89 -19.10
C LEU A 157 -31.74 -22.46 -18.22
N MET A 158 -30.61 -23.17 -18.30
CA MET A 158 -29.38 -22.80 -17.61
C MET A 158 -28.85 -21.44 -18.09
N LYS A 159 -28.85 -21.19 -19.41
CA LYS A 159 -28.46 -19.89 -19.98
C LYS A 159 -29.40 -18.77 -19.53
N GLU A 160 -30.70 -19.04 -19.44
CA GLU A 160 -31.67 -18.07 -18.91
C GLU A 160 -31.40 -17.74 -17.43
N TRP A 161 -31.08 -18.76 -16.63
CA TRP A 161 -30.70 -18.56 -15.23
C TRP A 161 -29.42 -17.73 -15.11
N VAL A 162 -28.34 -18.09 -15.82
CA VAL A 162 -27.08 -17.31 -15.81
C VAL A 162 -27.33 -15.86 -16.20
N LYS A 163 -28.14 -15.62 -17.24
CA LYS A 163 -28.50 -14.26 -17.66
C LYS A 163 -29.27 -13.50 -16.57
N SER A 164 -30.20 -14.17 -15.87
CA SER A 164 -30.92 -13.55 -14.75
C SER A 164 -29.96 -13.20 -13.60
N LEU A 165 -29.01 -14.08 -13.29
CA LEU A 165 -27.99 -13.85 -12.27
C LEU A 165 -27.09 -12.66 -12.65
N GLN A 166 -26.60 -12.61 -13.89
CA GLN A 166 -25.80 -11.49 -14.40
C GLN A 166 -26.56 -10.16 -14.36
N ASN A 167 -27.86 -10.16 -14.68
CA ASN A 167 -28.70 -8.97 -14.57
C ASN A 167 -28.80 -8.48 -13.11
N PHE A 168 -28.95 -9.41 -12.16
CA PHE A 168 -28.95 -9.07 -10.74
C PHE A 168 -27.60 -8.43 -10.32
N ILE A 169 -26.48 -9.08 -10.66
CA ILE A 169 -25.13 -8.59 -10.31
C ILE A 169 -24.85 -7.24 -10.96
N SER A 170 -25.22 -7.03 -12.23
CA SER A 170 -25.04 -5.73 -12.89
C SER A 170 -25.80 -4.58 -12.21
N SER A 171 -26.91 -4.90 -11.54
CA SER A 171 -27.77 -3.91 -10.87
C SER A 171 -27.29 -3.64 -9.43
N TYR A 172 -26.97 -4.71 -8.69
CA TYR A 172 -26.73 -4.67 -7.24
C TYR A 172 -25.32 -5.12 -6.84
N GLY A 173 -24.41 -5.23 -7.79
CA GLY A 173 -23.03 -5.60 -7.53
C GLY A 173 -22.85 -7.07 -7.16
N ASP A 174 -21.61 -7.40 -6.83
CA ASP A 174 -21.13 -8.74 -6.51
C ASP A 174 -21.46 -9.17 -5.08
N GLY A 175 -21.64 -8.18 -4.18
CA GLY A 175 -21.88 -8.47 -2.77
C GLY A 175 -22.59 -7.37 -1.98
N LEU A 176 -22.77 -7.66 -0.69
CA LEU A 176 -23.48 -6.86 0.30
C LEU A 176 -22.58 -6.64 1.51
N VAL A 177 -22.53 -5.41 2.02
CA VAL A 177 -21.90 -5.10 3.31
C VAL A 177 -22.77 -5.69 4.41
N VAL A 178 -22.29 -6.74 5.07
CA VAL A 178 -23.00 -7.47 6.13
C VAL A 178 -22.58 -7.07 7.53
N GLY A 179 -21.50 -6.29 7.66
CA GLY A 179 -21.12 -5.67 8.92
C GLY A 179 -20.21 -4.47 8.73
N ALA A 180 -20.13 -3.61 9.73
CA ALA A 180 -19.33 -2.40 9.74
C ALA A 180 -18.75 -2.14 11.13
N ILE A 181 -17.49 -1.70 11.17
CA ILE A 181 -16.83 -1.19 12.37
C ILE A 181 -17.08 0.31 12.41
N TRP A 182 -17.73 0.76 13.46
CA TRP A 182 -18.03 2.17 13.71
C TRP A 182 -17.06 2.77 14.71
N GLY A 183 -16.59 3.98 14.41
CA GLY A 183 -15.61 4.65 15.25
C GLY A 183 -15.23 6.03 14.74
N GLY A 184 -14.02 6.43 15.04
CA GLY A 184 -13.40 7.63 14.49
C GLY A 184 -11.91 7.44 14.30
N MET A 185 -11.35 8.14 13.34
CA MET A 185 -9.90 8.21 13.15
C MET A 185 -9.46 9.66 13.05
N GLY A 186 -8.28 9.94 13.57
CA GLY A 186 -7.74 11.29 13.64
C GLY A 186 -6.24 11.28 13.41
N SER A 187 -5.74 12.36 12.83
CA SER A 187 -4.31 12.60 12.69
C SER A 187 -4.00 14.07 12.93
N VAL A 188 -2.96 14.33 13.72
CA VAL A 188 -2.33 15.65 13.80
C VAL A 188 -0.92 15.50 13.28
N SER A 189 -0.65 16.18 12.18
CA SER A 189 0.60 16.16 11.47
C SER A 189 1.34 17.49 11.63
N THR A 190 2.57 17.42 12.07
CA THR A 190 3.53 18.53 12.07
C THR A 190 4.53 18.29 10.96
N GLU A 191 4.56 19.16 9.97
CA GLU A 191 5.52 19.15 8.87
C GLU A 191 6.52 20.29 9.05
N MET A 192 7.80 19.94 9.11
CA MET A 192 8.92 20.84 9.34
C MET A 192 9.71 20.98 8.07
N THR A 193 9.79 22.18 7.52
CA THR A 193 10.44 22.49 6.25
C THR A 193 11.64 23.41 6.46
N SER A 194 12.81 23.08 5.91
CA SER A 194 13.99 23.99 6.00
C SER A 194 13.73 25.33 5.29
N LYS A 195 14.05 26.46 5.94
CA LYS A 195 14.03 27.82 5.34
C LYS A 195 15.26 28.10 4.49
N LYS A 196 16.38 27.45 4.82
CA LYS A 196 17.61 27.59 4.05
C LYS A 196 17.59 26.64 2.87
N SER A 197 17.93 27.19 1.69
CA SER A 197 18.46 26.40 0.56
C SER A 197 19.87 25.89 0.84
N GLU A 198 20.54 26.37 1.91
CA GLU A 198 21.90 25.98 2.25
C GLU A 198 22.02 24.50 2.59
N ASP A 199 23.03 23.93 1.97
CA ASP A 199 23.21 22.52 1.66
C ASP A 199 24.22 21.86 2.60
N SER A 200 24.42 22.41 3.81
CA SER A 200 25.40 21.88 4.76
C SER A 200 24.81 20.85 5.71
N TRP A 201 24.37 19.71 5.16
CA TRP A 201 24.29 18.51 6.00
C TRP A 201 25.71 18.00 6.22
N LYS A 202 26.19 18.01 7.47
CA LYS A 202 27.41 17.30 7.85
C LYS A 202 27.12 15.80 7.84
N TYR A 203 27.35 15.18 6.70
CA TYR A 203 27.15 13.76 6.45
C TYR A 203 27.89 12.90 7.49
N GLY A 204 27.15 12.05 8.22
CA GLY A 204 27.67 10.83 8.85
C GLY A 204 28.64 10.93 10.03
N GLU A 205 28.94 12.12 10.57
CA GLU A 205 29.98 12.20 11.62
C GLU A 205 29.47 11.88 13.04
N THR A 206 28.22 12.19 13.40
CA THR A 206 27.76 12.06 14.81
C THR A 206 26.27 11.75 15.06
N ALA A 207 25.39 11.68 14.06
CA ALA A 207 23.95 11.54 14.28
C ALA A 207 23.48 10.07 14.38
N GLU A 208 22.71 9.73 15.41
CA GLU A 208 21.95 8.46 15.49
C GLU A 208 20.71 8.54 14.59
N PHE A 209 20.46 7.48 13.83
CA PHE A 209 19.56 7.49 12.67
C PHE A 209 18.33 6.55 12.75
N SER A 210 18.36 5.55 13.64
CA SER A 210 17.31 4.51 13.72
C SER A 210 16.35 4.77 14.89
N TYR A 211 15.04 4.78 14.61
CA TYR A 211 13.96 4.92 15.61
C TYR A 211 13.16 3.62 15.83
N SER A 212 13.82 2.46 15.75
CA SER A 212 13.14 1.15 15.82
C SER A 212 12.74 0.76 17.25
N GLY A 213 11.45 0.89 17.57
CA GLY A 213 10.83 0.39 18.81
C GLY A 213 9.32 0.67 18.92
N ILE A 214 8.51 -0.34 19.28
CA ILE A 214 7.11 -0.16 19.71
C ILE A 214 7.15 0.48 21.11
N GLY A 215 6.52 1.65 21.27
CA GLY A 215 6.37 2.32 22.58
C GLY A 215 7.46 3.34 22.94
N SER A 216 8.41 3.65 22.06
CA SER A 216 9.35 4.76 22.26
C SER A 216 8.77 6.07 21.73
N SER A 217 8.48 7.02 22.62
CA SER A 217 8.17 8.40 22.23
C SER A 217 9.47 9.14 21.89
N VAL A 218 9.52 9.72 20.69
CA VAL A 218 10.65 10.52 20.21
C VAL A 218 10.21 11.97 20.12
N SER A 219 11.06 12.88 20.60
CA SER A 219 10.81 14.32 20.52
C SER A 219 10.91 14.84 19.07
N ILE A 220 10.19 15.92 18.76
CA ILE A 220 10.23 16.56 17.44
C ILE A 220 11.67 16.96 17.02
N ALA A 221 12.51 17.42 17.95
CA ALA A 221 13.90 17.78 17.68
C ALA A 221 14.77 16.60 17.26
N GLN A 222 14.61 15.44 17.91
CA GLN A 222 15.35 14.24 17.55
C GLN A 222 14.99 13.86 16.11
N THR A 223 13.69 13.86 15.77
CA THR A 223 13.18 13.54 14.44
C THR A 223 13.70 14.47 13.34
N TYR A 224 13.92 15.77 13.64
CA TYR A 224 14.37 16.75 12.64
C TYR A 224 15.89 16.88 12.49
N ASN A 225 16.66 16.84 13.59
CA ASN A 225 18.05 17.35 13.59
C ASN A 225 19.11 16.34 14.06
N GLY A 226 18.76 15.05 14.25
CA GLY A 226 19.75 13.99 14.50
C GLY A 226 20.81 14.30 15.57
N SER A 227 20.45 15.10 16.60
CA SER A 227 21.32 15.57 17.71
C SER A 227 22.43 16.61 17.41
N GLN A 228 22.22 17.60 16.52
CA GLN A 228 23.00 18.85 16.63
C GLN A 228 22.56 19.69 17.84
N LYS A 229 23.53 20.23 18.58
CA LYS A 229 23.36 20.89 19.89
C LYS A 229 22.90 22.35 19.82
N ASP A 230 22.85 22.97 18.63
CA ASP A 230 22.51 24.39 18.49
C ASP A 230 21.03 24.56 18.10
N GLN A 231 20.25 25.15 19.01
CA GLN A 231 18.79 25.34 18.94
C GLN A 231 18.31 26.33 17.87
N SER A 232 19.19 26.83 16.98
CA SER A 232 18.86 27.84 15.96
C SER A 232 18.66 27.21 14.58
N SER A 233 17.83 26.18 14.48
CA SER A 233 17.45 25.59 13.19
C SER A 233 16.49 26.54 12.45
N GLU A 234 16.85 27.02 11.26
CA GLU A 234 15.96 27.85 10.43
C GLU A 234 14.90 26.97 9.73
N VAL A 235 13.81 26.67 10.45
CA VAL A 235 12.74 25.76 10.00
C VAL A 235 11.40 26.48 9.98
N GLU A 236 10.58 26.24 8.96
CA GLU A 236 9.15 26.52 8.95
C GLU A 236 8.40 25.31 9.47
N VAL A 237 7.56 25.52 10.47
CA VAL A 237 6.66 24.48 10.97
C VAL A 237 5.27 24.76 10.41
N SER A 238 4.71 23.78 9.73
CA SER A 238 3.30 23.75 9.38
C SER A 238 2.63 22.61 10.12
N CYS A 239 1.43 22.85 10.63
CA CYS A 239 0.63 21.81 11.29
C CYS A 239 -0.65 21.61 10.50
N LYS A 240 -1.07 20.37 10.36
CA LYS A 240 -2.34 19.96 9.76
C LYS A 240 -3.02 18.98 10.70
N ALA A 241 -4.29 19.19 10.98
CA ALA A 241 -5.14 18.22 11.68
C ALA A 241 -6.20 17.70 10.72
N LEU A 242 -6.51 16.42 10.86
CA LEU A 242 -7.50 15.71 10.07
C LEU A 242 -8.27 14.79 11.03
N ALA A 243 -9.59 14.77 10.95
CA ALA A 243 -10.45 13.85 11.71
C ALA A 243 -11.57 13.31 10.82
N SER A 244 -11.96 12.06 11.06
CA SER A 244 -13.14 11.41 10.47
C SER A 244 -13.93 10.74 11.60
N GLY A 245 -15.19 11.14 11.76
CA GLY A 245 -16.04 10.80 12.90
C GLY A 245 -15.86 11.80 14.06
N GLY A 246 -16.93 12.49 14.46
CA GLY A 246 -16.92 13.49 15.54
C GLY A 246 -16.43 12.97 16.90
N CYS A 247 -16.49 11.65 17.12
CA CYS A 247 -16.11 11.00 18.36
C CYS A 247 -14.60 11.07 18.71
N VAL A 248 -13.73 11.45 17.76
CA VAL A 248 -12.29 11.73 17.99
C VAL A 248 -11.91 13.20 17.77
N GLU A 249 -12.84 14.02 17.25
CA GLU A 249 -12.56 15.39 16.80
C GLU A 249 -12.09 16.32 17.92
N SER A 250 -12.73 16.25 19.10
CA SER A 250 -12.32 17.04 20.27
C SER A 250 -10.88 16.77 20.70
N GLN A 251 -10.44 15.50 20.61
CA GLN A 251 -9.08 15.11 20.96
C GLN A 251 -8.08 15.55 19.89
N VAL A 252 -8.43 15.37 18.61
CA VAL A 252 -7.61 15.85 17.48
C VAL A 252 -7.43 17.36 17.56
N ASN A 253 -8.48 18.12 17.85
CA ASN A 253 -8.42 19.58 17.99
C ASN A 253 -7.60 20.00 19.22
N SER A 254 -7.83 19.36 20.37
CA SER A 254 -7.04 19.61 21.59
C SER A 254 -5.56 19.35 21.36
N TRP A 255 -5.24 18.31 20.57
CA TRP A 255 -3.87 17.98 20.23
C TRP A 255 -3.26 18.90 19.18
N PHE A 256 -4.06 19.32 18.20
CA PHE A 256 -3.68 20.34 17.22
C PHE A 256 -3.28 21.65 17.90
N ASP A 257 -4.05 22.11 18.90
CA ASP A 257 -3.75 23.32 19.67
C ASP A 257 -2.40 23.24 20.44
N VAL A 258 -1.92 22.03 20.76
CA VAL A 258 -0.62 21.84 21.41
C VAL A 258 0.54 22.12 20.44
N VAL A 259 0.36 21.95 19.14
CA VAL A 259 1.44 22.09 18.14
C VAL A 259 1.23 23.25 17.16
N ALA A 260 -0.02 23.69 16.95
CA ALA A 260 -0.39 24.73 16.00
C ALA A 260 0.14 26.11 16.41
N ASN A 261 0.54 26.90 15.42
CA ASN A 261 1.03 28.29 15.58
C ASN A 261 2.23 28.46 16.52
N LYS A 262 2.95 27.38 16.86
CA LYS A 262 4.16 27.41 17.67
C LYS A 262 5.40 27.33 16.79
N SER A 263 6.47 27.98 17.24
CA SER A 263 7.79 27.88 16.62
C SER A 263 8.41 26.51 16.83
N PHE A 264 9.40 26.14 16.00
CA PHE A 264 10.18 24.91 16.18
C PHE A 264 10.78 24.81 17.59
N ALA A 265 11.30 25.91 18.14
CA ALA A 265 11.87 25.94 19.49
C ALA A 265 10.84 25.52 20.57
N GLU A 266 9.60 25.98 20.43
CA GLU A 266 8.51 25.71 21.39
C GLU A 266 7.99 24.26 21.34
N ILE A 267 8.12 23.59 20.19
CA ILE A 267 7.62 22.22 20.00
C ILE A 267 8.73 21.16 19.96
N SER A 268 9.98 21.56 19.78
CA SER A 268 11.14 20.68 19.60
C SER A 268 11.28 19.61 20.69
N GLY A 269 11.02 19.96 21.95
CA GLY A 269 11.07 19.03 23.09
C GLY A 269 9.81 18.21 23.33
N ILE A 270 8.76 18.35 22.49
CA ILE A 270 7.51 17.60 22.65
C ILE A 270 7.71 16.19 22.11
N SER A 271 7.69 15.23 23.02
CA SER A 271 7.34 13.84 22.76
C SER A 271 5.86 13.76 22.36
N LEU A 272 5.56 13.55 21.08
CA LEU A 272 4.18 13.61 20.58
C LEU A 272 3.26 12.56 21.23
N LEU A 273 3.76 11.36 21.54
CA LEU A 273 2.96 10.33 22.22
C LEU A 273 2.80 10.62 23.72
N ASP A 274 3.88 11.03 24.41
CA ASP A 274 3.84 11.24 25.87
C ASP A 274 2.95 12.42 26.30
N LYS A 275 2.75 13.40 25.40
CA LYS A 275 1.97 14.62 25.65
C LYS A 275 0.57 14.55 25.02
N ALA A 276 0.27 13.53 24.21
CA ALA A 276 -1.04 13.37 23.61
C ALA A 276 -2.10 13.28 24.72
N PRO A 277 -3.22 14.04 24.63
CA PRO A 277 -4.29 13.92 25.60
C PRO A 277 -4.78 12.48 25.63
N MET A 278 -4.68 11.83 26.79
CA MET A 278 -5.21 10.47 26.97
C MET A 278 -6.74 10.53 26.88
N GLN A 279 -7.32 9.84 25.91
CA GLN A 279 -8.76 9.59 25.90
C GLN A 279 -9.04 8.43 26.84
N SER A 280 -9.53 8.75 28.04
CA SER A 280 -9.83 7.76 29.08
C SER A 280 -11.16 7.02 28.86
N SER A 281 -11.96 7.43 27.88
CA SER A 281 -13.26 6.83 27.59
C SER A 281 -13.60 6.84 26.10
N VAL A 282 -13.90 5.66 25.57
CA VAL A 282 -14.46 5.45 24.23
C VAL A 282 -15.89 6.00 24.19
N SER A 283 -16.22 6.76 23.15
CA SER A 283 -17.61 7.16 22.88
C SER A 283 -18.50 5.93 22.73
N PRO A 284 -19.78 5.98 23.16
CA PRO A 284 -20.70 4.88 22.93
C PRO A 284 -20.83 4.59 21.42
N PRO A 285 -21.16 3.36 20.99
CA PRO A 285 -21.42 3.10 19.57
C PRO A 285 -22.60 3.95 19.05
N PRO A 286 -22.70 4.16 17.73
CA PRO A 286 -23.88 4.78 17.14
C PRO A 286 -25.14 3.99 17.53
N LYS A 287 -26.22 4.71 17.83
CA LYS A 287 -27.51 4.08 18.07
C LYS A 287 -28.06 3.57 16.75
N ILE A 288 -28.30 2.27 16.68
CA ILE A 288 -29.04 1.65 15.59
C ILE A 288 -30.49 1.38 16.04
N PRO A 289 -31.45 1.27 15.10
CA PRO A 289 -32.79 0.81 15.44
C PRO A 289 -32.74 -0.58 16.06
N ASP A 290 -33.72 -0.89 16.93
CA ASP A 290 -33.83 -2.22 17.53
C ASP A 290 -34.06 -3.28 16.45
N PHE A 291 -33.42 -4.44 16.64
CA PHE A 291 -33.59 -5.58 15.75
C PHE A 291 -35.07 -5.94 15.62
N LEU A 292 -35.57 -5.91 14.39
CA LEU A 292 -36.92 -6.32 14.05
C LEU A 292 -36.85 -7.42 13.00
N LYS A 293 -37.40 -8.58 13.36
CA LYS A 293 -37.59 -9.67 12.40
C LYS A 293 -38.63 -9.25 11.35
N PRO A 294 -38.32 -9.31 10.04
CA PRO A 294 -39.24 -8.94 8.97
C PRO A 294 -40.55 -9.73 9.02
N GLU A 295 -41.65 -9.07 8.65
CA GLU A 295 -42.92 -9.77 8.49
C GLU A 295 -42.85 -10.76 7.33
N LYS A 296 -43.55 -11.88 7.48
CA LYS A 296 -43.68 -12.87 6.42
C LYS A 296 -44.48 -12.30 5.26
N ASN A 297 -44.14 -12.75 4.05
CA ASN A 297 -44.83 -12.36 2.83
C ASN A 297 -45.26 -13.63 2.12
N GLU A 298 -46.57 -13.86 2.03
CA GLU A 298 -47.14 -15.09 1.46
C GLU A 298 -46.63 -15.37 0.04
N GLU A 299 -46.49 -14.35 -0.82
CA GLU A 299 -45.96 -14.52 -2.18
C GLU A 299 -44.51 -15.02 -2.16
N VAL A 300 -43.69 -14.55 -1.21
CA VAL A 300 -42.31 -15.01 -1.04
C VAL A 300 -42.29 -16.43 -0.49
N THR A 301 -43.13 -16.73 0.50
CA THR A 301 -43.25 -18.07 1.09
C THR A 301 -43.64 -19.09 0.02
N GLU A 302 -44.64 -18.80 -0.82
CA GLU A 302 -45.08 -19.66 -1.93
C GLU A 302 -43.94 -19.92 -2.92
N LYS A 303 -43.19 -18.88 -3.29
CA LYS A 303 -42.02 -19.03 -4.18
C LYS A 303 -40.89 -19.83 -3.52
N LEU A 304 -40.65 -19.67 -2.23
CA LEU A 304 -39.64 -20.46 -1.53
C LEU A 304 -40.09 -21.91 -1.31
N ASP A 305 -41.38 -22.16 -1.08
CA ASP A 305 -41.93 -23.51 -0.93
C ASP A 305 -41.72 -24.35 -2.20
N THR A 306 -41.74 -23.72 -3.39
CA THR A 306 -41.43 -24.43 -4.64
C THR A 306 -40.00 -24.94 -4.74
N ILE A 307 -39.01 -24.37 -4.03
CA ILE A 307 -37.67 -24.96 -4.01
C ILE A 307 -37.65 -26.26 -3.20
N ASN A 308 -38.41 -26.31 -2.10
CA ASN A 308 -38.43 -27.34 -1.05
C ASN A 308 -37.04 -27.60 -0.43
N LYS A 309 -36.12 -28.22 -1.19
CA LYS A 309 -34.69 -28.42 -0.88
C LYS A 309 -33.81 -27.77 -1.93
N LEU A 310 -32.58 -27.40 -1.59
CA LEU A 310 -31.64 -26.84 -2.58
C LEU A 310 -31.38 -27.79 -3.75
N GLY A 311 -31.05 -29.05 -3.45
CA GLY A 311 -30.55 -30.00 -4.44
C GLY A 311 -29.07 -29.83 -4.72
N ASP A 312 -28.59 -30.40 -5.83
CA ASP A 312 -27.20 -30.24 -6.26
C ASP A 312 -27.01 -28.94 -7.05
N SER A 313 -26.34 -27.95 -6.47
CA SER A 313 -26.11 -26.65 -7.10
C SER A 313 -24.73 -26.51 -7.75
N GLU A 314 -23.91 -27.56 -7.75
CA GLU A 314 -22.56 -27.52 -8.31
C GLU A 314 -22.57 -27.17 -9.81
N GLU A 315 -23.51 -27.74 -10.58
CA GLU A 315 -23.64 -27.46 -12.01
C GLU A 315 -23.92 -25.98 -12.32
N PHE A 316 -24.59 -25.27 -11.40
CA PHE A 316 -24.90 -23.85 -11.51
C PHE A 316 -23.67 -22.98 -11.22
N SER A 317 -22.90 -23.31 -10.17
CA SER A 317 -21.60 -22.67 -9.92
C SER A 317 -20.64 -22.89 -11.09
N LEU A 318 -20.60 -24.09 -11.68
CA LEU A 318 -19.77 -24.38 -12.84
C LEU A 318 -20.21 -23.57 -14.07
N ALA A 319 -21.52 -23.50 -14.37
CA ALA A 319 -22.02 -22.75 -15.51
C ALA A 319 -21.72 -21.24 -15.41
N SER A 320 -21.90 -20.65 -14.23
CA SER A 320 -21.57 -19.24 -14.00
C SER A 320 -20.06 -18.98 -14.04
N GLY A 321 -19.24 -19.83 -13.41
CA GLY A 321 -17.78 -19.72 -13.46
C GLY A 321 -17.22 -19.87 -14.88
N TYR A 322 -17.82 -20.74 -15.69
CA TYR A 322 -17.43 -20.92 -17.09
C TYR A 322 -17.67 -19.67 -17.94
N GLU A 323 -18.81 -18.99 -17.76
CA GLU A 323 -19.07 -17.73 -18.45
C GLU A 323 -18.09 -16.62 -18.03
N GLU A 324 -17.62 -16.65 -16.77
CA GLU A 324 -16.56 -15.74 -16.32
C GLU A 324 -15.21 -16.06 -16.96
N ALA A 325 -14.81 -17.34 -16.97
CA ALA A 325 -13.58 -17.80 -17.57
C ALA A 325 -13.51 -17.48 -19.08
N LYS A 326 -14.64 -17.62 -19.80
CA LYS A 326 -14.76 -17.30 -21.23
C LYS A 326 -14.47 -15.84 -21.58
N LYS A 327 -14.65 -14.90 -20.64
CA LYS A 327 -14.28 -13.50 -20.86
C LYS A 327 -12.77 -13.34 -21.11
N THR A 328 -11.96 -14.22 -20.50
CA THR A 328 -10.50 -14.22 -20.63
C THR A 328 -9.99 -15.23 -21.65
N ASN A 329 -10.64 -16.41 -21.77
CA ASN A 329 -10.32 -17.42 -22.77
C ASN A 329 -11.57 -17.81 -23.58
N PRO A 330 -11.86 -17.11 -24.69
CA PRO A 330 -13.07 -17.34 -25.47
C PRO A 330 -13.18 -18.73 -26.12
N ASN A 331 -12.07 -19.45 -26.24
CA ASN A 331 -12.00 -20.78 -26.85
C ASN A 331 -12.12 -21.92 -25.83
N LEU A 332 -12.15 -21.61 -24.53
CA LEU A 332 -12.30 -22.60 -23.47
C LEU A 332 -13.61 -23.36 -23.63
N THR A 333 -13.57 -24.68 -23.61
CA THR A 333 -14.78 -25.51 -23.60
C THR A 333 -15.25 -25.76 -22.17
N PHE A 334 -16.54 -26.07 -22.01
CA PHE A 334 -17.10 -26.33 -20.68
C PHE A 334 -16.51 -27.57 -20.01
N GLU A 335 -16.20 -28.62 -20.78
CA GLU A 335 -15.57 -29.84 -20.26
C GLU A 335 -14.12 -29.62 -19.84
N GLU A 336 -13.36 -28.82 -20.60
CA GLU A 336 -12.02 -28.40 -20.18
C GLU A 336 -12.09 -27.61 -18.87
N PHE A 337 -13.01 -26.62 -18.77
CA PHE A 337 -13.20 -25.85 -17.55
C PHE A 337 -13.51 -26.74 -16.34
N LYS A 338 -14.49 -27.66 -16.45
CA LYS A 338 -14.83 -28.60 -15.37
C LYS A 338 -13.64 -29.43 -14.91
N SER A 339 -12.76 -29.84 -15.83
CA SER A 339 -11.60 -30.66 -15.49
C SER A 339 -10.55 -29.89 -14.68
N THR A 340 -10.48 -28.56 -14.82
CA THR A 340 -9.44 -27.72 -14.20
C THR A 340 -9.92 -26.90 -12.99
N VAL A 341 -11.24 -26.67 -12.81
CA VAL A 341 -11.75 -25.80 -11.72
C VAL A 341 -11.26 -26.15 -10.32
N ARG A 342 -11.00 -27.44 -10.05
CA ARG A 342 -10.55 -27.96 -8.74
C ARG A 342 -9.02 -28.04 -8.62
N GLU A 343 -8.28 -27.77 -9.69
CA GLU A 343 -6.82 -27.67 -9.63
C GLU A 343 -6.40 -26.49 -8.75
N LYS A 344 -5.19 -26.56 -8.20
CA LYS A 344 -4.66 -25.47 -7.37
C LYS A 344 -4.39 -24.23 -8.21
N ASN A 345 -4.66 -23.08 -7.61
CA ASN A 345 -4.44 -21.81 -8.27
C ASN A 345 -2.95 -21.62 -8.60
N ASN A 346 -2.67 -21.11 -9.81
CA ASN A 346 -1.31 -20.73 -10.19
C ASN A 346 -0.99 -19.34 -9.64
N ILE A 347 -0.01 -19.25 -8.75
CA ILE A 347 0.46 -18.00 -8.14
C ILE A 347 1.88 -17.61 -8.57
N ASP A 348 2.43 -18.24 -9.62
CA ASP A 348 3.80 -18.00 -10.06
C ASP A 348 4.05 -16.53 -10.44
N GLY A 349 3.09 -15.88 -11.10
CA GLY A 349 3.17 -14.46 -11.44
C GLY A 349 3.16 -13.54 -10.21
N LEU A 350 2.46 -13.92 -9.13
CA LEU A 350 2.47 -13.21 -7.86
C LEU A 350 3.83 -13.36 -7.18
N ASN A 351 4.36 -14.59 -7.12
CA ASN A 351 5.66 -14.89 -6.52
C ASN A 351 6.81 -14.21 -7.28
N ASP A 352 6.77 -14.19 -8.61
CA ASP A 352 7.74 -13.48 -9.45
C ASP A 352 7.71 -11.98 -9.15
N LEU A 353 6.52 -11.37 -9.10
CA LEU A 353 6.41 -9.94 -8.81
C LEU A 353 6.83 -9.60 -7.37
N ALA A 354 6.47 -10.43 -6.39
CA ALA A 354 6.92 -10.29 -5.00
C ALA A 354 8.45 -10.36 -4.91
N SER A 355 9.07 -11.29 -5.64
CA SER A 355 10.53 -11.43 -5.72
C SER A 355 11.17 -10.19 -6.36
N LYS A 356 10.63 -9.70 -7.48
CA LYS A 356 11.11 -8.46 -8.12
C LYS A 356 11.04 -7.25 -7.19
N VAL A 357 9.99 -7.16 -6.38
CA VAL A 357 9.82 -6.11 -5.36
C VAL A 357 10.83 -6.26 -4.23
N GLN A 358 11.02 -7.46 -3.69
CA GLN A 358 11.99 -7.74 -2.62
C GLN A 358 13.43 -7.46 -3.04
N GLU A 359 13.77 -7.74 -4.29
CA GLU A 359 15.11 -7.55 -4.85
C GLU A 359 15.33 -6.12 -5.41
N ASN A 360 14.28 -5.30 -5.48
CA ASN A 360 14.24 -4.02 -6.18
C ASN A 360 14.67 -4.09 -7.66
N SER A 361 14.32 -5.20 -8.33
CA SER A 361 14.73 -5.52 -9.70
C SER A 361 13.69 -5.16 -10.77
N LEU A 362 12.62 -4.43 -10.40
CA LEU A 362 11.65 -3.94 -11.38
C LEU A 362 12.31 -3.05 -12.45
N ASP A 363 12.13 -3.43 -13.71
CA ASP A 363 12.51 -2.60 -14.84
C ASP A 363 11.36 -1.64 -15.18
N VAL A 364 11.53 -0.39 -14.75
CA VAL A 364 10.53 0.68 -14.92
C VAL A 364 10.36 1.06 -16.38
N LEU A 365 11.44 1.00 -17.17
CA LEU A 365 11.48 1.47 -18.56
C LEU A 365 11.21 0.37 -19.58
N ALA A 366 11.23 -0.91 -19.19
CA ALA A 366 10.82 -1.99 -20.07
C ALA A 366 9.39 -1.77 -20.57
N GLU A 367 9.22 -1.80 -21.90
CA GLU A 367 7.91 -1.75 -22.55
C GLU A 367 7.01 -2.83 -21.97
N GLY A 368 5.95 -2.41 -21.27
CA GLY A 368 4.91 -3.31 -20.82
C GLY A 368 4.01 -3.68 -21.99
N SER A 369 3.69 -4.97 -22.11
CA SER A 369 2.65 -5.50 -23.00
C SER A 369 1.23 -5.10 -22.58
N VAL A 370 1.04 -3.94 -21.95
CA VAL A 370 -0.29 -3.33 -21.84
C VAL A 370 -0.66 -2.86 -23.25
N SER A 371 -1.15 -3.82 -24.03
CA SER A 371 -1.87 -3.59 -25.26
C SER A 371 -2.80 -2.41 -25.02
N ARG A 372 -2.82 -1.45 -25.96
CA ARG A 372 -3.69 -0.27 -26.08
C ARG A 372 -5.20 -0.58 -26.03
N ARG A 373 -5.61 -1.46 -25.13
CA ARG A 373 -6.97 -1.80 -24.77
C ARG A 373 -7.29 -0.94 -23.57
N LYS A 374 -8.19 0.02 -23.79
CA LYS A 374 -8.93 0.77 -22.77
C LYS A 374 -9.45 -0.19 -21.69
N LYS A 375 -8.62 -0.55 -20.71
CA LYS A 375 -9.11 -0.99 -19.41
C LYS A 375 -9.30 0.32 -18.68
N ASN A 376 -10.56 0.74 -18.52
CA ASN A 376 -10.90 1.82 -17.61
C ASN A 376 -10.55 1.35 -16.19
N ILE A 377 -9.27 1.33 -15.84
CA ILE A 377 -8.83 1.25 -14.46
C ILE A 377 -9.03 2.66 -13.92
N SER A 378 -10.29 2.95 -13.64
CA SER A 378 -10.65 4.05 -12.80
C SER A 378 -10.08 3.72 -11.42
N LEU A 379 -8.84 4.16 -11.15
CA LEU A 379 -8.34 4.43 -9.81
C LEU A 379 -9.15 5.60 -9.23
N GLN A 380 -10.48 5.45 -9.15
CA GLN A 380 -11.31 6.41 -8.46
C GLN A 380 -10.96 6.25 -6.97
N GLY A 381 -10.01 7.08 -6.53
CA GLY A 381 -10.15 7.67 -5.21
C GLY A 381 -11.56 8.24 -5.16
N VAL A 382 -12.36 7.74 -4.21
CA VAL A 382 -13.75 8.13 -3.99
C VAL A 382 -13.91 9.61 -4.30
N ARG A 383 -14.63 9.94 -5.38
CA ARG A 383 -14.93 11.34 -5.71
C ARG A 383 -15.62 11.91 -4.49
N ALA A 384 -14.98 12.88 -3.87
CA ALA A 384 -15.49 13.59 -2.71
C ALA A 384 -16.83 14.24 -3.09
N SER A 385 -17.94 13.61 -2.70
CA SER A 385 -19.12 14.36 -2.35
C SER A 385 -18.75 15.15 -1.10
N SER A 386 -18.72 16.47 -1.23
CA SER A 386 -18.72 17.38 -0.09
C SER A 386 -20.03 17.17 0.67
N LEU A 387 -20.02 16.21 1.59
CA LEU A 387 -21.07 16.00 2.57
C LEU A 387 -20.65 16.73 3.84
N ASP A 388 -21.54 17.61 4.31
CA ASP A 388 -21.38 18.35 5.54
C ASP A 388 -21.00 17.44 6.72
N SER A 389 -20.02 17.91 7.49
CA SER A 389 -19.40 17.34 8.69
C SER A 389 -20.41 17.09 9.83
N SER A 390 -21.26 16.07 9.75
CA SER A 390 -22.35 15.90 10.73
C SER A 390 -22.61 14.50 11.29
N SER A 391 -21.80 13.47 10.99
CA SER A 391 -21.91 12.18 11.71
C SER A 391 -20.88 12.04 12.83
N ASP A 392 -21.36 11.76 14.05
CA ASP A 392 -20.52 11.50 15.23
C ASP A 392 -19.55 10.31 15.04
N TYR A 393 -19.84 9.42 14.07
CA TYR A 393 -19.05 8.22 13.77
C TYR A 393 -18.78 8.09 12.28
N ALA A 394 -17.70 7.39 11.95
CA ALA A 394 -17.34 6.96 10.61
C ALA A 394 -17.11 5.44 10.58
N VAL A 395 -17.27 4.83 9.40
CA VAL A 395 -16.94 3.41 9.20
C VAL A 395 -15.44 3.26 9.06
N LEU A 396 -14.83 2.44 9.91
CA LEU A 396 -13.40 2.16 9.92
C LEU A 396 -13.08 0.83 9.24
N GLY A 397 -14.07 -0.05 9.08
CA GLY A 397 -13.96 -1.31 8.36
C GLY A 397 -15.33 -1.92 8.07
N ALA A 398 -15.42 -2.84 7.12
CA ALA A 398 -16.65 -3.45 6.67
C ALA A 398 -16.43 -4.92 6.29
N TRP A 399 -17.40 -5.77 6.61
CA TRP A 399 -17.47 -7.14 6.11
C TRP A 399 -18.41 -7.21 4.93
N ILE A 400 -17.98 -7.87 3.86
CA ILE A 400 -18.74 -8.03 2.62
C ILE A 400 -18.98 -9.52 2.41
N ALA A 401 -20.23 -9.93 2.27
CA ALA A 401 -20.62 -11.27 1.82
C ALA A 401 -21.11 -11.20 0.37
N ASN A 402 -20.92 -12.26 -0.41
CA ASN A 402 -21.57 -12.29 -1.72
C ASN A 402 -23.04 -12.59 -1.58
N TRP A 403 -23.75 -12.26 -2.65
CA TRP A 403 -25.12 -12.71 -2.83
C TRP A 403 -25.26 -14.24 -2.84
N SER A 404 -24.23 -14.99 -3.24
CA SER A 404 -24.26 -16.47 -3.26
C SER A 404 -24.09 -17.11 -1.86
N ASP A 405 -23.45 -16.41 -0.91
CA ASP A 405 -23.34 -16.83 0.50
C ASP A 405 -24.61 -16.47 1.30
N ILE A 406 -25.46 -15.61 0.75
CA ILE A 406 -26.75 -15.23 1.33
C ILE A 406 -27.88 -16.04 0.66
N PHE A 407 -27.90 -16.10 -0.68
CA PHE A 407 -28.95 -16.75 -1.47
C PHE A 407 -28.37 -17.95 -2.25
N PRO A 408 -28.67 -19.19 -1.85
CA PRO A 408 -28.01 -20.37 -2.43
C PRO A 408 -28.34 -20.61 -3.91
N TRP A 409 -29.50 -20.15 -4.41
CA TRP A 409 -29.88 -20.22 -5.83
C TRP A 409 -29.13 -19.23 -6.72
N MET A 410 -28.35 -18.32 -6.13
CA MET A 410 -27.41 -17.44 -6.82
C MET A 410 -26.01 -18.05 -6.84
N SER A 411 -25.91 -19.38 -6.96
CA SER A 411 -24.63 -20.10 -6.96
C SER A 411 -23.68 -19.56 -8.02
N MET A 412 -22.43 -19.30 -7.65
CA MET A 412 -21.40 -18.68 -8.50
C MET A 412 -20.11 -19.51 -8.51
N GLY A 413 -19.40 -19.46 -9.63
CA GLY A 413 -18.00 -19.84 -9.73
C GLY A 413 -17.11 -18.59 -9.78
N TYR A 414 -16.21 -18.44 -8.82
CA TYR A 414 -15.32 -17.28 -8.70
C TYR A 414 -13.92 -17.64 -9.17
N MET A 415 -13.42 -16.92 -10.18
CA MET A 415 -12.08 -17.13 -10.74
C MET A 415 -11.00 -16.57 -9.83
N ASN A 416 -10.12 -17.43 -9.30
CA ASN A 416 -9.00 -17.02 -8.44
C ASN A 416 -7.69 -16.85 -9.20
N GLU A 417 -7.66 -17.27 -10.47
CA GLU A 417 -6.48 -17.22 -11.32
C GLU A 417 -5.99 -15.78 -11.55
N ILE A 418 -4.68 -15.58 -11.45
CA ILE A 418 -4.02 -14.31 -11.81
C ILE A 418 -3.48 -14.45 -13.24
N ASN A 419 -4.35 -14.22 -14.23
CA ASN A 419 -3.99 -14.35 -15.64
C ASN A 419 -3.19 -13.15 -16.20
N ASP A 420 -3.09 -12.05 -15.45
CA ASP A 420 -2.48 -10.81 -15.90
C ASP A 420 -1.90 -10.04 -14.69
N ALA A 421 -0.61 -10.27 -14.42
CA ALA A 421 0.16 -9.49 -13.45
C ALA A 421 0.68 -8.18 -14.02
N GLU A 422 0.51 -7.91 -15.33
CA GLU A 422 1.11 -6.75 -16.01
C GLU A 422 0.55 -5.44 -15.46
N VAL A 423 -0.76 -5.42 -15.14
CA VAL A 423 -1.40 -4.26 -14.53
C VAL A 423 -0.80 -3.95 -13.16
N ALA A 424 -0.63 -4.96 -12.30
CA ALA A 424 -0.03 -4.77 -10.99
C ALA A 424 1.46 -4.41 -11.10
N GLU A 425 2.19 -5.05 -12.01
CA GLU A 425 3.59 -4.69 -12.30
C GLU A 425 3.68 -3.22 -12.74
N TYR A 426 2.80 -2.76 -13.63
CA TYR A 426 2.79 -1.37 -14.08
C TYR A 426 2.53 -0.38 -12.93
N ILE A 427 1.59 -0.67 -12.04
CA ILE A 427 1.34 0.16 -10.85
C ILE A 427 2.59 0.19 -9.95
N LEU A 428 3.29 -0.94 -9.78
CA LEU A 428 4.57 -0.95 -9.04
C LEU A 428 5.67 -0.18 -9.78
N LYS A 429 5.72 -0.18 -11.11
CA LYS A 429 6.64 0.64 -11.90
C LYS A 429 6.42 2.13 -11.64
N ILE A 430 5.17 2.60 -11.58
CA ILE A 430 4.84 3.97 -11.19
C ILE A 430 5.43 4.29 -9.82
N ARG A 431 5.19 3.42 -8.81
CA ARG A 431 5.72 3.64 -7.46
C ARG A 431 7.26 3.63 -7.42
N CYS A 432 7.87 2.67 -8.10
CA CYS A 432 9.32 2.55 -8.22
C CYS A 432 9.91 3.83 -8.83
N MET A 433 9.32 4.35 -9.90
CA MET A 433 9.75 5.60 -10.52
C MET A 433 9.63 6.79 -9.57
N MET A 434 8.52 6.92 -8.85
CA MET A 434 8.35 7.99 -7.85
C MET A 434 9.45 7.96 -6.79
N GLN A 435 9.85 6.77 -6.35
CA GLN A 435 10.92 6.54 -5.38
C GLN A 435 12.31 6.82 -5.96
N ASP A 436 12.58 6.34 -7.18
CA ASP A 436 13.82 6.57 -7.90
C ASP A 436 14.06 8.07 -8.12
N LEU A 437 13.04 8.80 -8.61
CA LEU A 437 13.11 10.25 -8.83
C LEU A 437 13.38 11.02 -7.51
N SER A 438 12.76 10.60 -6.41
CA SER A 438 13.02 11.19 -5.09
C SER A 438 14.46 10.97 -4.62
N THR A 439 14.97 9.76 -4.83
CA THR A 439 16.31 9.32 -4.41
C THR A 439 17.37 10.06 -5.24
N LEU A 440 17.18 10.13 -6.55
CA LEU A 440 18.07 10.85 -7.46
C LEU A 440 18.05 12.36 -7.19
N ASN A 441 16.88 12.99 -7.01
CA ASN A 441 16.79 14.39 -6.58
C ASN A 441 17.64 14.65 -5.30
N THR A 442 17.58 13.73 -4.33
CA THR A 442 18.36 13.82 -3.09
C THR A 442 19.86 13.69 -3.35
N ILE A 443 20.28 12.68 -4.11
CA ILE A 443 21.67 12.43 -4.46
C ILE A 443 22.30 13.64 -5.16
N TYR A 444 21.63 14.18 -6.19
CA TYR A 444 22.20 15.26 -7.00
C TYR A 444 22.22 16.61 -6.29
N ASN A 445 21.23 16.90 -5.43
CA ASN A 445 21.32 18.06 -4.53
C ASN A 445 22.46 17.90 -3.52
N THR A 446 22.63 16.71 -2.94
CA THR A 446 23.75 16.44 -2.01
C THR A 446 25.09 16.53 -2.73
N PHE A 447 25.16 16.13 -4.00
CA PHE A 447 26.36 16.30 -4.80
C PHE A 447 26.64 17.78 -5.14
N ASN A 448 25.61 18.56 -5.48
CA ASN A 448 25.73 19.99 -5.69
C ASN A 448 26.27 20.72 -4.44
N ALA A 449 25.77 20.34 -3.26
CA ALA A 449 26.26 20.81 -1.95
C ALA A 449 27.78 20.60 -1.75
N CYS A 450 28.34 19.57 -2.42
CA CYS A 450 29.75 19.28 -2.34
C CYS A 450 30.62 20.37 -2.97
N ASN A 451 30.08 21.27 -3.80
CA ASN A 451 30.85 22.32 -4.48
C ASN A 451 32.09 21.76 -5.20
N ILE A 452 31.96 20.57 -5.81
CA ILE A 452 32.99 19.93 -6.61
C ILE A 452 32.88 20.46 -8.03
N LYS A 453 34.01 20.82 -8.65
CA LYS A 453 34.02 21.24 -10.06
C LYS A 453 33.64 20.06 -10.95
N LEU A 454 32.73 20.29 -11.89
CA LEU A 454 32.15 19.24 -12.74
C LEU A 454 33.00 18.92 -13.96
N ASP A 455 34.13 19.59 -14.19
CA ASP A 455 34.98 19.47 -15.39
C ASP A 455 35.42 18.03 -15.74
N PHE A 456 35.40 17.12 -14.76
CA PHE A 456 35.78 15.72 -14.91
C PHE A 456 34.62 14.80 -15.35
N CYS A 457 33.38 15.26 -15.19
CA CYS A 457 32.18 14.47 -15.46
C CYS A 457 31.32 15.18 -16.51
N HIS A 458 30.53 14.42 -17.26
CA HIS A 458 29.73 14.95 -18.36
C HIS A 458 28.42 15.56 -17.83
N LEU A 459 28.51 16.58 -16.99
CA LEU A 459 27.37 17.18 -16.31
C LEU A 459 27.48 18.70 -16.31
N ASN A 460 26.50 19.39 -16.88
CA ASN A 460 26.49 20.86 -16.90
C ASN A 460 26.12 21.45 -15.53
N SER A 461 25.12 20.87 -14.85
CA SER A 461 24.70 21.31 -13.53
C SER A 461 24.01 20.19 -12.74
N ALA A 462 24.56 19.88 -11.56
CA ALA A 462 23.96 18.92 -10.65
C ALA A 462 22.62 19.40 -10.09
N SER A 463 22.47 20.70 -9.82
CA SER A 463 21.20 21.26 -9.31
C SER A 463 20.09 21.20 -10.37
N GLN A 464 20.41 21.46 -11.65
CA GLN A 464 19.41 21.38 -12.74
C GLN A 464 18.94 19.95 -12.98
N VAL A 465 19.84 18.96 -12.86
CA VAL A 465 19.45 17.55 -12.92
C VAL A 465 18.57 17.17 -11.73
N ALA A 466 18.89 17.62 -10.52
CA ALA A 466 18.05 17.39 -9.34
C ALA A 466 16.64 18.00 -9.52
N ASP A 467 16.55 19.25 -9.97
CA ASP A 467 15.29 19.92 -10.28
C ASP A 467 14.49 19.17 -11.36
N SER A 468 15.17 18.61 -12.37
CA SER A 468 14.51 17.81 -13.40
C SER A 468 13.84 16.56 -12.82
N PHE A 469 14.48 15.85 -11.88
CA PHE A 469 13.88 14.69 -11.22
C PHE A 469 12.68 15.08 -10.36
N LYS A 470 12.79 16.21 -9.65
CA LYS A 470 11.70 16.78 -8.85
C LYS A 470 10.48 17.13 -9.72
N ILE A 471 10.69 17.80 -10.86
CA ILE A 471 9.61 18.14 -11.81
C ILE A 471 8.93 16.88 -12.33
N ALA A 472 9.72 15.90 -12.79
CA ALA A 472 9.18 14.64 -13.29
C ALA A 472 8.39 13.87 -12.23
N GLN A 473 8.80 13.95 -10.96
CA GLN A 473 8.08 13.33 -9.86
C GLN A 473 6.71 14.00 -9.64
N GLY A 474 6.64 15.33 -9.75
CA GLY A 474 5.38 16.07 -9.73
C GLY A 474 4.47 15.68 -10.88
N VAL A 475 5.00 15.65 -12.12
CA VAL A 475 4.28 15.20 -13.32
C VAL A 475 3.73 13.78 -13.15
N LEU A 476 4.54 12.86 -12.62
CA LEU A 476 4.11 11.49 -12.36
C LEU A 476 2.95 11.44 -11.34
N SER A 477 3.07 12.22 -10.27
CA SER A 477 2.04 12.30 -9.22
C SER A 477 0.70 12.83 -9.74
N ASP A 478 0.74 13.78 -10.68
CA ASP A 478 -0.45 14.36 -11.31
C ASP A 478 -1.09 13.42 -12.36
N ASN A 479 -0.36 12.41 -12.83
CA ASN A 479 -0.79 11.52 -13.91
C ASN A 479 -0.86 10.03 -13.49
N VAL A 480 -0.88 9.71 -12.19
CA VAL A 480 -0.90 8.32 -11.68
C VAL A 480 -2.07 7.46 -12.20
N GLU A 481 -3.16 8.10 -12.64
CA GLU A 481 -4.34 7.43 -13.23
C GLU A 481 -4.22 7.19 -14.75
N SER A 482 -3.13 7.67 -15.38
CA SER A 482 -2.91 7.52 -16.82
C SER A 482 -2.25 6.18 -17.14
N ASP A 483 -2.72 5.53 -18.20
CA ASP A 483 -2.10 4.31 -18.74
C ASP A 483 -0.65 4.56 -19.20
N ASP A 484 -0.26 5.82 -19.50
CA ASP A 484 1.08 6.20 -19.97
C ASP A 484 1.86 7.03 -18.91
N ALA A 485 1.47 6.99 -17.63
CA ALA A 485 2.04 7.79 -16.54
C ALA A 485 3.58 7.75 -16.48
N VAL A 486 4.18 6.55 -16.60
CA VAL A 486 5.64 6.35 -16.58
C VAL A 486 6.31 7.05 -17.77
N GLU A 487 5.73 6.91 -18.96
CA GLU A 487 6.26 7.53 -20.18
C GLU A 487 6.14 9.07 -20.12
N ILE A 488 5.01 9.59 -19.67
CA ILE A 488 4.79 11.04 -19.52
C ILE A 488 5.83 11.63 -18.56
N ALA A 489 6.05 10.97 -17.40
CA ALA A 489 7.04 11.41 -16.43
C ALA A 489 8.46 11.31 -16.98
N PHE A 490 8.82 10.20 -17.62
CA PHE A 490 10.15 10.02 -18.22
C PHE A 490 10.42 11.07 -19.30
N ASN A 491 9.44 11.37 -20.15
CA ASN A 491 9.55 12.35 -21.20
C ASN A 491 9.71 13.79 -20.69
N SER A 492 9.20 14.08 -19.49
CA SER A 492 9.36 15.38 -18.82
C SER A 492 10.76 15.63 -18.24
N LEU A 493 11.61 14.60 -18.14
CA LEU A 493 13.01 14.75 -17.73
C LEU A 493 13.82 15.50 -18.80
N SER A 494 14.83 16.25 -18.35
CA SER A 494 15.85 16.82 -19.21
C SER A 494 16.71 15.73 -19.87
N ASP A 495 17.38 16.03 -20.98
CA ASP A 495 18.22 15.05 -21.69
C ASP A 495 19.33 14.46 -20.81
N GLU A 496 19.90 15.27 -19.91
CA GLU A 496 20.90 14.81 -18.94
C GLU A 496 20.27 13.86 -17.91
N ALA A 497 19.11 14.23 -17.36
CA ALA A 497 18.41 13.45 -16.35
C ALA A 497 17.87 12.13 -16.92
N LYS A 498 17.44 12.10 -18.20
CA LYS A 498 17.04 10.87 -18.90
C LYS A 498 18.17 9.84 -18.92
N LYS A 499 19.36 10.24 -19.36
CA LYS A 499 20.54 9.34 -19.44
C LYS A 499 20.90 8.77 -18.07
N ILE A 500 20.88 9.61 -17.04
CA ILE A 500 21.15 9.22 -15.66
C ILE A 500 20.08 8.24 -15.16
N TYR A 501 18.80 8.53 -15.38
CA TYR A 501 17.70 7.67 -14.95
C TYR A 501 17.73 6.32 -15.65
N THR A 502 18.04 6.29 -16.94
CA THR A 502 18.21 5.04 -17.70
C THR A 502 19.31 4.19 -17.09
N ALA A 503 20.48 4.76 -16.80
CA ALA A 503 21.58 4.05 -16.14
C ALA A 503 21.18 3.58 -14.71
N TRP A 504 20.48 4.42 -13.93
CA TRP A 504 19.97 4.05 -12.61
C TRP A 504 19.02 2.83 -12.69
N ASN A 505 18.08 2.85 -13.63
CA ASN A 505 17.14 1.76 -13.85
C ASN A 505 17.84 0.46 -14.30
N GLU A 506 18.85 0.56 -15.16
CA GLU A 506 19.65 -0.60 -15.60
C GLU A 506 20.52 -1.19 -14.49
N ILE A 507 20.91 -0.39 -13.50
CA ILE A 507 21.72 -0.79 -12.33
C ILE A 507 20.80 -0.86 -11.11
N GLY A 508 19.67 -1.59 -11.25
CA GLY A 508 18.59 -1.63 -10.27
C GLY A 508 19.02 -1.98 -8.83
N PHE A 509 20.11 -2.72 -8.63
CA PHE A 509 20.62 -3.01 -7.28
C PHE A 509 21.01 -1.76 -6.47
N LEU A 510 21.25 -0.61 -7.12
CA LEU A 510 21.52 0.66 -6.42
C LEU A 510 20.31 1.17 -5.64
N ARG A 511 19.09 0.71 -5.96
CA ARG A 511 17.89 0.96 -5.16
C ARG A 511 17.99 0.35 -3.76
N ASN A 512 18.80 -0.69 -3.58
CA ASN A 512 19.10 -1.26 -2.26
C ASN A 512 20.07 -0.38 -1.45
N ALA A 513 20.61 0.72 -1.99
CA ALA A 513 21.50 1.64 -1.28
C ALA A 513 20.72 2.65 -0.42
N GLU A 514 19.66 2.19 0.24
CA GLU A 514 18.72 3.00 0.99
C GLU A 514 19.38 3.69 2.19
N LEU A 515 20.36 3.03 2.81
CA LEU A 515 21.24 3.58 3.86
C LEU A 515 22.60 4.01 3.31
N GLY A 516 22.69 4.20 1.99
CA GLY A 516 23.93 4.43 1.26
C GLY A 516 24.70 3.13 0.95
N LEU A 517 25.95 3.31 0.54
CA LEU A 517 26.87 2.24 0.17
C LEU A 517 27.89 2.02 1.29
N GLY A 518 28.02 0.79 1.78
CA GLY A 518 29.08 0.35 2.66
C GLY A 518 30.38 0.18 1.87
N LEU A 519 31.47 0.80 2.33
CA LEU A 519 32.78 0.72 1.67
C LEU A 519 33.64 -0.38 2.32
N LEU A 520 34.21 -1.27 1.51
CA LEU A 520 35.21 -2.26 1.93
C LEU A 520 36.53 -2.09 1.19
N ILE A 521 37.61 -2.18 1.97
CA ILE A 521 39.00 -2.26 1.54
C ILE A 521 39.53 -3.59 2.10
N GLY A 522 39.50 -4.66 1.31
CA GLY A 522 39.71 -6.01 1.83
C GLY A 522 38.62 -6.41 2.84
N ASP A 523 39.03 -6.61 4.10
CA ASP A 523 38.20 -6.91 5.27
C ASP A 523 37.99 -5.68 6.20
N GLN A 524 38.42 -4.49 5.77
CA GLN A 524 38.31 -3.25 6.52
C GLN A 524 37.27 -2.29 5.91
N SER A 525 36.68 -1.42 6.73
CA SER A 525 35.81 -0.33 6.33
C SER A 525 36.25 1.01 6.95
N VAL A 526 35.80 2.12 6.39
CA VAL A 526 36.29 3.46 6.74
C VAL A 526 35.56 4.00 7.98
N SER A 527 36.33 4.29 9.04
CA SER A 527 35.85 4.91 10.27
C SER A 527 35.78 6.43 10.15
N SER A 528 35.12 7.10 11.10
CA SER A 528 35.09 8.57 11.20
C SER A 528 36.40 9.24 11.66
N GLU A 529 37.46 8.46 11.92
CA GLU A 529 38.75 8.99 12.36
C GLU A 529 39.55 9.57 11.19
N ILE A 530 39.78 10.89 11.21
CA ILE A 530 40.62 11.61 10.24
C ILE A 530 42.09 11.48 10.64
N ILE A 531 42.92 11.01 9.71
CA ILE A 531 44.37 10.85 9.88
C ILE A 531 45.14 12.05 9.35
N ASP A 532 44.71 12.62 8.22
CA ASP A 532 45.43 13.68 7.53
C ASP A 532 44.46 14.57 6.71
N VAL A 533 44.80 15.85 6.58
CA VAL A 533 44.05 16.85 5.80
C VAL A 533 45.03 17.67 4.98
N LYS A 534 44.89 17.62 3.66
CA LYS A 534 45.73 18.37 2.73
C LYS A 534 44.89 19.39 1.97
N PRO A 535 45.06 20.71 2.21
CA PRO A 535 44.17 21.72 1.65
C PRO A 535 44.47 22.13 0.20
N ILE A 536 45.66 21.83 -0.34
CA ILE A 536 46.18 22.36 -1.63
C ILE A 536 46.89 21.24 -2.40
N PRO A 537 46.84 21.17 -3.76
CA PRO A 537 46.11 22.06 -4.69
C PRO A 537 44.60 21.78 -4.78
N TYR A 538 44.18 20.57 -4.40
CA TYR A 538 42.79 20.21 -4.17
C TYR A 538 42.67 19.71 -2.73
N PRO A 539 41.63 20.12 -1.98
CA PRO A 539 41.38 19.58 -0.65
C PRO A 539 41.25 18.06 -0.66
N GLU A 540 42.04 17.39 0.16
CA GLU A 540 42.02 15.95 0.40
C GLU A 540 41.92 15.67 1.90
N VAL A 541 41.19 14.61 2.25
CA VAL A 541 41.08 14.12 3.62
C VAL A 541 41.34 12.62 3.61
N THR A 542 42.20 12.16 4.53
CA THR A 542 42.51 10.75 4.72
C THR A 542 41.82 10.25 5.97
N TYR A 543 41.00 9.22 5.81
CA TYR A 543 40.32 8.53 6.91
C TYR A 543 40.97 7.19 7.21
N LYS A 544 40.89 6.76 8.47
CA LYS A 544 41.34 5.46 8.92
C LYS A 544 40.34 4.37 8.57
N ALA A 545 40.83 3.23 8.08
CA ALA A 545 40.05 2.02 7.96
C ALA A 545 40.26 1.11 9.18
N ALA A 546 39.21 0.42 9.59
CA ALA A 546 39.23 -0.55 10.68
C ALA A 546 38.48 -1.81 10.25
N TYR A 547 38.75 -2.92 10.94
CA TYR A 547 38.13 -4.22 10.63
C TYR A 547 36.60 -4.14 10.59
N CYS A 548 35.99 -4.68 9.54
CA CYS A 548 34.55 -4.72 9.33
C CYS A 548 34.08 -6.18 9.23
N SER A 549 33.09 -6.56 10.04
CA SER A 549 32.56 -7.92 10.09
C SER A 549 31.66 -8.31 8.92
N TYR A 550 31.59 -7.50 7.85
CA TYR A 550 30.72 -7.76 6.69
C TYR A 550 31.00 -9.10 5.99
N GLY A 551 32.15 -9.75 6.22
CA GLY A 551 32.47 -11.08 5.70
C GLY A 551 31.41 -12.18 5.96
N SER A 552 30.42 -11.92 6.81
CA SER A 552 29.24 -12.76 7.03
C SER A 552 27.99 -12.37 6.21
N ASN A 553 28.12 -11.60 5.12
CA ASN A 553 27.00 -11.04 4.32
C ASN A 553 25.95 -10.31 5.17
N ASN A 554 26.39 -9.63 6.22
CA ASN A 554 25.51 -8.90 7.13
C ASN A 554 25.73 -7.38 6.99
N PRO A 555 24.84 -6.64 6.30
CA PRO A 555 24.98 -5.19 6.11
C PRO A 555 24.96 -4.39 7.42
N THR A 556 24.44 -4.95 8.52
CA THR A 556 24.51 -4.34 9.86
C THR A 556 25.96 -4.06 10.31
N ALA A 557 26.94 -4.81 9.78
CA ALA A 557 28.36 -4.58 10.06
C ALA A 557 28.83 -3.16 9.72
N PHE A 558 28.14 -2.47 8.81
CA PHE A 558 28.45 -1.09 8.45
C PHE A 558 27.92 -0.07 9.45
N SER A 559 27.12 -0.43 10.46
CA SER A 559 26.36 0.51 11.31
C SER A 559 27.19 1.66 11.89
N SER A 560 28.44 1.40 12.29
CA SER A 560 29.38 2.36 12.86
C SER A 560 30.34 3.03 11.86
N PHE A 561 30.36 2.60 10.60
CA PHE A 561 31.30 3.06 9.57
C PHE A 561 30.73 4.20 8.72
N ILE A 562 31.58 4.85 7.93
CA ILE A 562 31.16 5.86 6.96
C ILE A 562 30.47 5.20 5.77
N LYS A 563 29.42 5.85 5.25
CA LYS A 563 28.63 5.42 4.09
C LYS A 563 29.00 6.30 2.89
N MET A 564 28.76 5.81 1.68
CA MET A 564 28.99 6.55 0.45
C MET A 564 27.69 6.67 -0.34
N LEU A 565 27.61 7.67 -1.21
CA LEU A 565 26.52 7.88 -2.15
C LEU A 565 27.01 7.63 -3.57
N PRO A 566 26.25 6.89 -4.39
CA PRO A 566 26.56 6.77 -5.80
C PRO A 566 26.30 8.10 -6.52
N PHE A 567 27.11 8.38 -7.54
CA PHE A 567 26.91 9.48 -8.49
C PHE A 567 27.12 8.92 -9.90
N ILE A 568 26.19 9.21 -10.81
CA ILE A 568 26.24 8.76 -12.21
C ILE A 568 26.35 9.99 -13.11
N ASP A 569 27.22 9.98 -14.12
CA ASP A 569 27.26 11.07 -15.11
C ASP A 569 26.43 10.75 -16.36
N THR A 570 26.34 11.68 -17.31
CA THR A 570 25.52 11.46 -18.52
C THR A 570 26.09 10.44 -19.50
N ASN A 571 27.31 9.95 -19.29
CA ASN A 571 27.89 8.83 -20.05
C ASN A 571 27.64 7.48 -19.36
N GLY A 572 27.02 7.48 -18.18
CA GLY A 572 26.85 6.28 -17.35
C GLY A 572 28.06 5.94 -16.48
N ASP A 573 29.02 6.86 -16.37
CA ASP A 573 30.19 6.65 -15.49
C ASP A 573 29.78 6.79 -14.03
N ILE A 574 30.23 5.85 -13.20
CA ILE A 574 29.84 5.76 -11.79
C ILE A 574 30.99 6.21 -10.90
N TYR A 575 30.67 7.09 -9.97
CA TYR A 575 31.56 7.56 -8.89
C TYR A 575 30.85 7.41 -7.55
N ALA A 576 31.59 7.58 -6.47
CA ALA A 576 31.02 7.65 -5.14
C ALA A 576 31.58 8.85 -4.37
N PHE A 577 30.73 9.50 -3.60
CA PHE A 577 31.11 10.59 -2.70
C PHE A 577 30.62 10.29 -1.29
N GLY A 578 31.29 10.86 -0.29
CA GLY A 578 30.99 10.55 1.11
C GLY A 578 31.39 11.66 2.07
N PRO A 579 32.13 11.34 3.15
CA PRO A 579 32.32 12.22 4.29
C PRO A 579 33.01 13.52 3.86
N SER A 580 32.71 14.60 4.58
CA SER A 580 33.19 15.96 4.24
C SER A 580 32.80 16.43 2.83
N LEU A 581 31.78 15.82 2.21
CA LEU A 581 31.26 16.16 0.89
C LEU A 581 32.33 15.99 -0.22
N MET A 582 33.11 14.92 -0.16
CA MET A 582 34.25 14.68 -1.07
C MET A 582 34.09 13.38 -1.86
N LEU A 583 34.72 13.31 -3.04
CA LEU A 583 34.75 12.13 -3.91
C LEU A 583 35.76 11.11 -3.41
N LEU A 584 35.44 9.84 -3.61
CA LEU A 584 36.34 8.73 -3.38
C LEU A 584 37.55 8.84 -4.33
N ARG A 585 38.78 8.79 -3.81
CA ARG A 585 39.99 8.96 -4.63
C ARG A 585 40.86 7.71 -4.69
N LYS A 586 41.34 7.25 -3.53
CA LYS A 586 42.37 6.20 -3.48
C LYS A 586 42.30 5.41 -2.18
N ALA A 587 42.29 4.09 -2.31
CA ALA A 587 42.45 3.17 -1.20
C ALA A 587 43.92 2.86 -0.96
N LEU A 588 44.31 2.80 0.31
CA LEU A 588 45.62 2.38 0.79
C LEU A 588 45.40 1.35 1.91
N PRO A 589 46.43 0.56 2.27
CA PRO A 589 46.35 -0.29 3.45
C PRO A 589 45.91 0.53 4.67
N GLU A 590 44.81 0.13 5.31
CA GLU A 590 44.24 0.76 6.50
C GLU A 590 43.76 2.21 6.34
N LYS A 591 43.66 2.76 5.12
CA LYS A 591 43.30 4.17 4.90
C LYS A 591 42.52 4.40 3.61
N MET A 592 41.65 5.41 3.63
CA MET A 592 40.94 5.88 2.44
C MET A 592 41.14 7.38 2.25
N ILE A 593 41.48 7.79 1.02
CA ILE A 593 41.64 9.20 0.66
C ILE A 593 40.42 9.67 -0.12
N PHE A 594 39.89 10.83 0.27
CA PHE A 594 38.82 11.56 -0.40
C PHE A 594 39.35 12.89 -0.94
N THR A 595 38.73 13.44 -1.98
CA THR A 595 39.19 14.65 -2.66
C THR A 595 38.05 15.53 -3.17
N LYS A 596 38.33 16.83 -3.33
CA LYS A 596 37.50 17.77 -4.12
C LYS A 596 37.98 17.89 -5.58
N GLY A 597 39.13 17.33 -5.94
CA GLY A 597 39.63 17.31 -7.32
C GLY A 597 38.99 16.16 -8.11
N GLY A 598 37.94 16.48 -8.86
CA GLY A 598 37.11 15.49 -9.54
C GLY A 598 37.86 14.64 -10.57
N GLU A 599 38.85 15.21 -11.25
CA GLU A 599 39.71 14.50 -12.21
C GLU A 599 40.56 13.39 -11.58
N MET A 600 40.70 13.41 -10.24
CA MET A 600 41.39 12.35 -9.47
C MET A 600 40.42 11.34 -8.85
N ALA A 601 39.11 11.49 -9.09
CA ALA A 601 38.11 10.63 -8.49
C ALA A 601 38.20 9.19 -9.03
N MET A 602 37.92 8.24 -8.15
CA MET A 602 37.88 6.83 -8.47
C MET A 602 36.61 6.51 -9.24
N LYS A 603 36.78 6.07 -10.49
CA LYS A 603 35.70 5.50 -11.30
C LYS A 603 35.42 4.06 -10.88
N LEU A 604 34.13 3.74 -10.80
CA LEU A 604 33.59 2.45 -10.36
C LEU A 604 32.94 1.72 -11.53
N THR A 605 32.85 0.40 -11.42
CA THR A 605 32.11 -0.47 -12.33
C THR A 605 31.03 -1.21 -11.56
N ALA A 606 29.85 -1.37 -12.16
CA ALA A 606 28.78 -2.17 -11.60
C ALA A 606 29.00 -3.66 -11.89
N ASP A 607 29.13 -4.47 -10.84
CA ASP A 607 29.09 -5.93 -10.90
C ASP A 607 27.64 -6.35 -10.59
N LYS A 608 26.84 -6.52 -11.64
CA LYS A 608 25.40 -6.83 -11.53
C LYS A 608 25.16 -8.21 -10.90
N ASP A 609 26.03 -9.18 -11.15
CA ASP A 609 25.92 -10.53 -10.59
C ASP A 609 26.10 -10.54 -9.07
N LYS A 610 27.02 -9.70 -8.57
CA LYS A 610 27.25 -9.55 -7.12
C LYS A 610 26.43 -8.44 -6.47
N GLY A 611 25.73 -7.61 -7.24
CA GLY A 611 24.98 -6.46 -6.74
C GLY A 611 25.84 -5.40 -6.05
N ILE A 612 27.06 -5.15 -6.54
CA ILE A 612 28.02 -4.20 -5.92
C ILE A 612 28.60 -3.24 -6.96
N LEU A 613 29.07 -2.09 -6.47
CA LEU A 613 30.01 -1.25 -7.20
C LEU A 613 31.44 -1.62 -6.80
N THR A 614 32.36 -1.68 -7.75
CA THR A 614 33.75 -2.07 -7.47
C THR A 614 34.74 -1.27 -8.30
N ASN A 615 35.94 -1.15 -7.74
CA ASN A 615 37.18 -0.87 -8.43
C ASN A 615 38.20 -1.87 -7.88
N ASP A 616 39.24 -2.28 -8.60
CA ASP A 616 40.15 -3.37 -8.17
C ASP A 616 40.64 -3.29 -6.71
N SER A 617 40.62 -2.09 -6.11
CA SER A 617 41.01 -1.83 -4.71
C SER A 617 39.86 -1.74 -3.69
N VAL A 618 38.60 -1.56 -4.10
CA VAL A 618 37.47 -1.32 -3.18
C VAL A 618 36.18 -1.98 -3.64
N ARG A 619 35.32 -2.35 -2.69
CA ARG A 619 33.94 -2.78 -2.94
C ARG A 619 32.97 -1.86 -2.23
N LEU A 620 31.91 -1.48 -2.91
CA LEU A 620 30.83 -0.63 -2.43
C LEU A 620 29.53 -1.39 -2.50
N ILE A 621 28.91 -1.56 -1.34
CA ILE A 621 27.84 -2.51 -1.11
C ILE A 621 26.56 -1.74 -0.77
N PRO A 622 25.48 -1.87 -1.56
CA PRO A 622 24.18 -1.32 -1.19
C PRO A 622 23.74 -1.81 0.19
N ILE A 623 23.37 -0.88 1.07
CA ILE A 623 22.88 -1.21 2.40
C ILE A 623 21.37 -0.98 2.46
N PRO A 624 20.56 -2.05 2.58
CA PRO A 624 19.11 -1.93 2.67
C PRO A 624 18.69 -1.37 4.03
N TYR A 625 17.50 -0.78 4.10
CA TYR A 625 16.93 -0.25 5.34
C TYR A 625 16.82 -1.28 6.46
N SER A 626 16.55 -2.54 6.12
CA SER A 626 16.45 -3.64 7.08
C SER A 626 17.71 -3.84 7.93
N ALA A 627 18.87 -3.37 7.48
CA ALA A 627 20.13 -3.42 8.22
C ALA A 627 20.14 -2.56 9.51
N ALA A 628 19.27 -1.54 9.58
CA ALA A 628 19.15 -0.64 10.73
C ALA A 628 18.11 -1.10 11.77
N LYS A 629 17.41 -2.22 11.53
CA LYS A 629 16.38 -2.76 12.43
C LYS A 629 16.99 -3.22 13.75
N GLY A 630 16.55 -2.61 14.87
CA GLY A 630 17.01 -2.97 16.22
C GLY A 630 18.47 -2.61 16.51
N VAL A 631 19.08 -1.75 15.70
CA VAL A 631 20.50 -1.39 15.81
C VAL A 631 20.65 0.13 15.77
N GLN A 632 21.55 0.65 16.62
CA GLN A 632 21.97 2.05 16.52
C GLN A 632 22.74 2.27 15.22
N TRP A 633 22.13 2.97 14.28
CA TRP A 633 22.72 3.27 12.99
C TRP A 633 23.35 4.66 12.97
N ARG A 634 24.58 4.78 12.44
CA ARG A 634 25.23 6.07 12.15
C ARG A 634 25.24 6.35 10.66
N GLY A 635 24.71 7.48 10.23
CA GLY A 635 24.57 7.83 8.81
C GLY A 635 23.17 8.33 8.49
N GLN A 636 22.86 8.52 7.21
CA GLN A 636 21.52 8.95 6.78
C GLN A 636 20.98 8.03 5.70
N GLY A 637 19.66 7.96 5.59
CA GLY A 637 18.92 7.31 4.52
C GLY A 637 18.88 8.22 3.29
N GLN A 638 18.84 7.61 2.11
CA GLN A 638 18.96 8.30 0.81
C GLN A 638 17.66 8.31 0.00
N GLY A 639 16.76 7.40 0.33
CA GLY A 639 15.53 7.13 -0.38
C GLY A 639 14.96 5.82 0.12
N ARG A 640 13.69 5.56 -0.20
CA ARG A 640 12.99 4.30 0.13
C ARG A 640 12.68 3.57 -1.14
N SER A 641 12.99 2.29 -1.18
CA SER A 641 12.64 1.38 -2.26
C SER A 641 11.36 0.61 -1.94
N LEU A 642 10.84 -0.15 -2.90
CA LEU A 642 9.68 -1.01 -2.66
C LEU A 642 9.99 -2.16 -1.69
N ALA A 643 11.23 -2.67 -1.71
CA ALA A 643 11.66 -3.74 -0.79
C ALA A 643 11.57 -3.33 0.69
N SER A 644 11.76 -2.03 1.00
CA SER A 644 11.64 -1.52 2.37
C SER A 644 10.20 -1.39 2.87
N SER A 645 9.21 -1.64 2.01
CA SER A 645 7.79 -1.50 2.31
C SER A 645 7.26 -2.77 2.99
N GLN A 646 7.39 -2.90 4.31
CA GLN A 646 6.90 -4.02 5.13
C GLN A 646 5.40 -4.31 4.93
N SER A 647 4.53 -3.31 4.89
CA SER A 647 3.10 -3.50 4.61
C SER A 647 2.85 -4.05 3.21
N LEU A 648 3.65 -3.67 2.21
CA LEU A 648 3.56 -4.26 0.86
C LEU A 648 4.02 -5.73 0.91
N GLN A 649 5.10 -6.02 1.64
CA GLN A 649 5.57 -7.40 1.84
C GLN A 649 4.54 -8.27 2.56
N ASP A 650 3.93 -7.75 3.62
CA ASP A 650 2.88 -8.45 4.38
C ASP A 650 1.64 -8.70 3.51
N GLN A 651 1.30 -7.75 2.61
CA GLN A 651 0.23 -7.91 1.64
C GLN A 651 0.52 -9.00 0.61
N PHE A 652 1.74 -9.03 0.05
CA PHE A 652 2.16 -10.12 -0.84
C PHE A 652 2.05 -11.46 -0.12
N ALA A 653 2.60 -11.59 1.09
CA ALA A 653 2.54 -12.82 1.88
C ALA A 653 1.09 -13.26 2.22
N ALA A 654 0.21 -12.30 2.54
CA ALA A 654 -1.20 -12.57 2.79
C ALA A 654 -1.92 -13.08 1.54
N LEU A 655 -1.69 -12.43 0.38
CA LEU A 655 -2.26 -12.82 -0.91
C LEU A 655 -1.73 -14.18 -1.39
N GLU A 656 -0.43 -14.43 -1.26
CA GLU A 656 0.19 -15.72 -1.59
C GLU A 656 -0.44 -16.84 -0.78
N LYS A 657 -0.59 -16.63 0.54
CA LYS A 657 -1.23 -17.60 1.43
C LYS A 657 -2.71 -17.78 1.09
N GLU A 658 -3.45 -16.71 0.83
CA GLU A 658 -4.88 -16.80 0.51
C GLU A 658 -5.08 -17.53 -0.81
N LEU A 659 -4.50 -17.01 -1.90
CA LEU A 659 -4.69 -17.51 -3.25
C LEU A 659 -4.06 -18.90 -3.46
N GLY A 660 -2.92 -19.19 -2.83
CA GLY A 660 -2.28 -20.51 -2.92
C GLY A 660 -3.08 -21.62 -2.23
N ASN A 661 -3.95 -21.28 -1.27
CA ASN A 661 -4.85 -22.26 -0.64
C ASN A 661 -6.10 -22.53 -1.49
N LEU A 662 -6.48 -21.61 -2.38
CA LEU A 662 -7.65 -21.72 -3.24
C LEU A 662 -7.38 -22.58 -4.48
N ASN A 663 -8.47 -23.08 -5.07
CA ASN A 663 -8.42 -23.72 -6.38
C ASN A 663 -8.54 -22.64 -7.48
N ILE A 664 -8.34 -22.99 -8.75
CA ILE A 664 -8.51 -22.07 -9.89
C ILE A 664 -9.87 -21.38 -9.84
N CYS A 665 -10.92 -22.12 -9.49
CA CYS A 665 -12.25 -21.58 -9.29
C CYS A 665 -12.81 -22.01 -7.92
N THR A 666 -13.29 -21.05 -7.13
CA THR A 666 -14.07 -21.34 -5.92
C THR A 666 -15.54 -21.43 -6.27
N LEU A 667 -16.18 -22.54 -5.93
CA LEU A 667 -17.60 -22.75 -6.18
C LEU A 667 -18.38 -22.42 -4.91
N SER A 668 -19.27 -21.42 -4.96
CA SER A 668 -20.10 -21.06 -3.80
C SER A 668 -21.07 -22.16 -3.36
N SER A 669 -21.35 -23.11 -4.24
CA SER A 669 -22.17 -24.29 -3.95
C SER A 669 -21.56 -25.16 -2.85
N ASP A 670 -20.23 -25.12 -2.64
CA ASP A 670 -19.57 -25.85 -1.56
C ASP A 670 -19.97 -25.33 -0.16
N SER A 671 -20.45 -24.08 -0.05
CA SER A 671 -20.87 -23.45 1.21
C SER A 671 -22.24 -23.94 1.71
N TRP A 672 -23.03 -24.60 0.85
CA TRP A 672 -24.42 -24.95 1.14
C TRP A 672 -24.64 -26.47 1.12
N SER A 673 -25.45 -26.96 2.07
CA SER A 673 -25.84 -28.38 2.09
C SER A 673 -26.88 -28.66 1.00
N LYS A 674 -26.76 -29.81 0.32
CA LYS A 674 -27.77 -30.28 -0.65
C LYS A 674 -29.17 -30.46 -0.01
N ASP A 675 -29.20 -30.75 1.30
CA ASP A 675 -30.42 -30.89 2.09
C ASP A 675 -30.91 -29.58 2.72
N TRP A 676 -30.28 -28.44 2.41
CA TRP A 676 -30.71 -27.15 2.91
C TRP A 676 -32.15 -26.82 2.48
N THR A 677 -32.91 -26.22 3.40
CA THR A 677 -34.26 -25.69 3.16
C THR A 677 -34.34 -24.25 3.65
N TYR A 678 -35.19 -23.44 3.01
CA TYR A 678 -35.31 -22.00 3.32
C TYR A 678 -35.75 -21.69 4.75
N THR A 679 -36.37 -22.67 5.42
CA THR A 679 -36.82 -22.60 6.82
C THR A 679 -35.69 -22.72 7.83
N VAL A 680 -34.50 -23.17 7.41
CA VAL A 680 -33.32 -23.27 8.28
C VAL A 680 -32.73 -21.87 8.47
N PRO A 681 -32.55 -21.40 9.72
CA PRO A 681 -31.85 -20.15 10.00
C PRO A 681 -30.40 -20.19 9.49
N TYR A 682 -29.84 -19.03 9.15
CA TYR A 682 -28.42 -18.96 8.84
C TYR A 682 -27.55 -19.32 10.05
N THR A 683 -26.29 -19.64 9.78
CA THR A 683 -25.26 -19.69 10.80
C THR A 683 -24.26 -18.58 10.49
N LEU A 684 -24.21 -17.54 11.32
CA LEU A 684 -23.40 -16.34 11.09
C LEU A 684 -21.93 -16.67 10.78
N ARG A 685 -21.34 -17.61 11.52
CA ARG A 685 -19.95 -18.06 11.32
C ARG A 685 -19.70 -18.87 10.05
N LYS A 686 -20.75 -19.31 9.36
CA LYS A 686 -20.65 -20.00 8.07
C LYS A 686 -20.82 -19.06 6.88
N ILE A 687 -21.22 -17.79 7.11
CA ILE A 687 -21.29 -16.79 6.05
C ILE A 687 -19.85 -16.40 5.70
N SER A 688 -19.42 -16.79 4.51
CA SER A 688 -18.12 -16.37 4.00
C SER A 688 -18.12 -14.85 3.82
N THR A 689 -17.10 -14.19 4.37
CA THR A 689 -16.97 -12.73 4.26
C THR A 689 -15.56 -12.33 3.88
N THR A 690 -15.48 -11.25 3.10
CA THR A 690 -14.32 -10.39 3.02
C THR A 690 -14.35 -9.39 4.15
N TYR A 691 -13.19 -8.99 4.66
CA TYR A 691 -13.06 -7.75 5.42
C TYR A 691 -12.33 -6.68 4.61
N ILE A 692 -12.81 -5.44 4.66
CA ILE A 692 -12.08 -4.24 4.23
C ILE A 692 -11.98 -3.24 5.37
N GLY A 693 -10.87 -2.54 5.55
CA GLY A 693 -10.75 -1.66 6.70
C GLY A 693 -9.46 -0.87 6.84
N THR A 694 -9.62 0.30 7.44
CA THR A 694 -8.62 1.24 7.99
C THR A 694 -8.03 0.82 9.32
N VAL A 695 -8.67 -0.17 9.94
CA VAL A 695 -8.24 -0.84 11.16
C VAL A 695 -8.12 -2.34 10.89
N GLU A 696 -7.40 -3.07 11.74
CA GLU A 696 -7.27 -4.52 11.60
C GLU A 696 -8.61 -5.25 11.70
N LYS A 697 -8.72 -6.42 11.07
CA LYS A 697 -9.92 -7.26 11.11
C LYS A 697 -10.16 -7.77 12.53
N ILE A 698 -11.31 -7.45 13.10
CA ILE A 698 -11.74 -8.02 14.39
C ILE A 698 -12.47 -9.35 14.15
N ASN A 699 -11.88 -10.46 14.56
CA ASN A 699 -12.39 -11.81 14.29
C ASN A 699 -13.51 -12.27 15.26
N SER A 700 -14.16 -11.37 16.00
CA SER A 700 -15.14 -11.76 17.02
C SER A 700 -16.50 -12.19 16.46
N ILE A 701 -16.87 -11.74 15.25
CA ILE A 701 -18.22 -11.93 14.68
C ILE A 701 -18.22 -12.98 13.55
N PHE A 702 -17.46 -12.73 12.49
CA PHE A 702 -17.38 -13.56 11.28
C PHE A 702 -16.13 -14.47 11.25
N GLY A 703 -15.59 -14.80 12.44
CA GLY A 703 -14.33 -15.53 12.62
C GLY A 703 -14.45 -17.05 12.67
#